data_AF-A0A097KJN7-F1
#
_entry.id   AF-A0A097KJN7-F1
#
_cell.length_a   1.000
_cell.length_b   1.000
_cell.length_c   1.000
_cell.angle_alpha   90.00
_cell.angle_beta   90.00
_cell.angle_gamma   90.00
#
_symmetry.space_group_name_H-M   'P 1'
#
loop_
_entity.id
_entity.type
_entity.pdbx_description
1 polymer ?
#
loop_
_entity_poly.entity_id
_entity_poly.type
_entity_poly.pdbx_seq_one_letter_code
_entity_poly.pdbx_strand_id
1 'polypeptide(L)'
;MLQSRPSKAVWAINQEALEKQMRSCLGGNDRQTPGAPHRVFSNGFSMSKLYNLAWDSINWVKIRKRVFRTQSRIYKARYNGNKEQVQKLQRLLLGSLDSKLYAILQTTTLHKDHNTCTSKVDQELLLDPAKKMELVKFLRFDGKTDPIRKVWILKPGKKEKPSLGISTLRDRAKQAWAKLALEPEWEAVFEANSYGFRPGRNSHDAIEALFSALHHGIPKWVYNVDIRHSFGEIDHDSLLEKISTFPEMESQIKSWLKAGIMKGFFENESQRVTFSINGTPQNGILFPFFANIALHGLEIELKNFVANLPIKPLPTSNNGRAAKQKALTVVRYTDNFVILHANKEILELCIAKTHEFLSTVGITVNPEKSYLKKCTCGFSFLGFQIIQLIKNDRYKVKITPSKSSNERLLSKTGAIMRNYRAVSSYQLIMMLRPLILGWGNYFKYSECSDTFQKNSHLIFQQVRAWVFRRDTRHGRMYIKEKYFPSNKEYLFQGTKHKDNWILFGTTSSKYSSSPKEAYLPHMSWIQSVKHVKVVAGKSPFDGDHVYWTRRMARYNVLPIRVRTLLKLQKGICTLCRKELTTPNFYLNSVQKEKYMDVIEVNPGISKSKGVHFSAKKDVCFNLQLIHCTCHVKNLQSKDAIRKTNNMGQELDEAKVSCPDRKTGILTNESF
;
A
#
# COMPACT_ATOMS: atom_id res chain seq x y z
N MET A 1 -8.46 -46.05 -43.27
CA MET A 1 -9.36 -47.06 -42.69
C MET A 1 -8.74 -47.61 -41.42
N LEU A 2 -9.59 -47.91 -40.43
CA LEU A 2 -9.33 -48.53 -39.11
C LEU A 2 -8.67 -47.63 -38.03
N GLN A 3 -9.57 -47.12 -37.17
CA GLN A 3 -9.30 -46.53 -35.86
C GLN A 3 -9.15 -47.64 -34.81
N SER A 4 -8.17 -47.51 -33.91
CA SER A 4 -8.20 -48.15 -32.60
C SER A 4 -7.75 -47.16 -31.51
N ARG A 5 -8.61 -46.94 -30.51
CA ARG A 5 -8.36 -46.13 -29.30
C ARG A 5 -7.89 -47.04 -28.16
N PRO A 6 -6.96 -46.63 -27.29
CA PRO A 6 -6.85 -47.22 -25.96
C PRO A 6 -7.77 -46.51 -24.95
N SER A 7 -8.14 -47.26 -23.91
CA SER A 7 -9.32 -47.13 -23.06
C SER A 7 -9.16 -46.21 -21.83
N LYS A 8 -10.30 -45.68 -21.37
CA LYS A 8 -10.51 -44.85 -20.16
C LYS A 8 -10.44 -45.63 -18.82
N ALA A 9 -9.83 -46.79 -18.76
CA ALA A 9 -10.01 -47.72 -17.63
C ALA A 9 -9.10 -47.48 -16.40
N VAL A 10 -8.12 -46.58 -16.44
CA VAL A 10 -7.15 -46.40 -15.33
C VAL A 10 -7.56 -45.33 -14.31
N TRP A 11 -8.54 -44.47 -14.62
CA TRP A 11 -9.02 -43.43 -13.70
C TRP A 11 -10.20 -43.84 -12.79
N ALA A 12 -10.92 -44.92 -13.11
CA ALA A 12 -12.08 -45.36 -12.34
C ALA A 12 -11.71 -46.14 -11.06
N ILE A 13 -10.57 -46.84 -11.06
CA ILE A 13 -10.16 -47.73 -9.96
C ILE A 13 -9.76 -46.95 -8.69
N ASN A 14 -9.36 -45.68 -8.81
CA ASN A 14 -9.00 -44.83 -7.66
C ASN A 14 -10.18 -44.14 -6.97
N GLN A 15 -11.35 -44.05 -7.60
CA GLN A 15 -12.54 -43.46 -6.97
C GLN A 15 -13.22 -44.45 -6.01
N GLU A 16 -13.26 -45.72 -6.38
CA GLU A 16 -13.92 -46.77 -5.60
C GLU A 16 -13.15 -47.11 -4.31
N ALA A 17 -11.81 -47.03 -4.36
CA ALA A 17 -10.93 -47.15 -3.19
C ALA A 17 -11.14 -46.00 -2.18
N LEU A 18 -11.45 -44.79 -2.67
CA LEU A 18 -11.71 -43.62 -1.83
C LEU A 18 -13.08 -43.66 -1.15
N GLU A 19 -14.09 -44.23 -1.81
CA GLU A 19 -15.44 -44.40 -1.25
C GLU A 19 -15.52 -45.53 -0.21
N LYS A 20 -14.74 -46.61 -0.39
CA LYS A 20 -14.64 -47.70 0.61
C LYS A 20 -14.01 -47.24 1.93
N GLN A 21 -13.05 -46.32 1.86
CA GLN A 21 -12.37 -45.75 3.03
C GLN A 21 -13.23 -44.72 3.78
N MET A 22 -14.23 -44.11 3.11
CA MET A 22 -15.16 -43.17 3.74
C MET A 22 -16.35 -43.86 4.44
N ARG A 23 -16.73 -45.08 4.06
CA ARG A 23 -17.83 -45.83 4.73
C ARG A 23 -17.42 -46.49 6.06
N SER A 24 -16.13 -46.72 6.32
CA SER A 24 -15.69 -47.34 7.59
C SER A 24 -15.53 -46.35 8.76
N CYS A 25 -15.68 -45.04 8.52
CA CYS A 25 -15.43 -44.00 9.52
C CYS A 25 -16.70 -43.40 10.14
N LEU A 26 -17.90 -43.87 9.77
CA LEU A 26 -19.19 -43.35 10.24
C LEU A 26 -20.11 -44.43 10.82
N GLY A 27 -19.54 -45.50 11.40
CA GLY A 27 -20.29 -46.50 12.17
C GLY A 27 -20.13 -46.27 13.67
N GLY A 28 -21.15 -45.72 14.32
CA GLY A 28 -21.19 -45.56 15.78
C GLY A 28 -22.60 -45.24 16.25
N ASN A 29 -23.26 -46.28 16.78
CA ASN A 29 -24.61 -46.38 17.37
C ASN A 29 -25.17 -45.11 18.04
N ASP A 30 -26.45 -44.81 17.79
CA ASP A 30 -27.39 -44.55 18.88
C ASP A 30 -28.84 -44.80 18.50
N ARG A 31 -29.60 -45.19 19.53
CA ARG A 31 -30.86 -45.96 19.52
C ARG A 31 -32.11 -45.15 19.12
N GLN A 32 -33.12 -45.92 18.70
CA GLN A 32 -34.48 -45.58 18.27
C GLN A 32 -35.26 -44.59 19.17
N THR A 33 -36.04 -43.69 18.54
CA THR A 33 -37.47 -43.43 18.85
C THR A 33 -38.17 -42.85 17.60
N PRO A 34 -39.42 -43.27 17.25
CA PRO A 34 -40.12 -42.82 16.04
C PRO A 34 -41.25 -41.82 16.34
N GLY A 35 -41.46 -40.84 15.45
CA GLY A 35 -42.78 -40.19 15.27
C GLY A 35 -42.79 -38.68 15.05
N ALA A 36 -42.71 -38.23 13.79
CA ALA A 36 -43.49 -37.12 13.19
C ALA A 36 -42.96 -36.78 11.77
N PRO A 37 -43.83 -36.51 10.77
CA PRO A 37 -43.40 -36.39 9.38
C PRO A 37 -42.94 -34.96 9.05
N HIS A 38 -41.64 -34.76 8.85
CA HIS A 38 -41.13 -33.52 8.23
C HIS A 38 -41.09 -33.66 6.71
N ARG A 39 -41.89 -32.82 6.04
CA ARG A 39 -41.82 -32.54 4.60
C ARG A 39 -40.38 -32.18 4.20
N VAL A 40 -39.74 -33.06 3.45
CA VAL A 40 -38.45 -32.78 2.80
C VAL A 40 -38.72 -31.90 1.58
N PHE A 41 -38.45 -30.60 1.71
CA PHE A 41 -38.24 -29.74 0.55
C PHE A 41 -36.87 -30.07 -0.05
N SER A 42 -36.88 -30.79 -1.15
CA SER A 42 -35.74 -31.05 -2.03
C SER A 42 -35.36 -29.77 -2.77
N ASN A 43 -34.48 -28.94 -2.18
CA ASN A 43 -33.78 -27.90 -2.92
C ASN A 43 -32.31 -28.28 -3.08
N GLY A 44 -32.01 -28.93 -4.21
CA GLY A 44 -30.66 -29.20 -4.68
C GLY A 44 -29.89 -27.92 -4.96
N PHE A 45 -29.27 -27.35 -3.93
CA PHE A 45 -28.26 -26.32 -4.10
C PHE A 45 -26.95 -26.98 -4.53
N SER A 46 -26.56 -26.77 -5.80
CA SER A 46 -25.25 -27.15 -6.30
C SER A 46 -24.14 -26.62 -5.38
N MET A 47 -23.20 -27.49 -4.99
CA MET A 47 -22.02 -27.16 -4.17
C MET A 47 -21.21 -26.00 -4.75
N SER A 48 -21.16 -25.83 -6.08
CA SER A 48 -20.47 -24.70 -6.72
C SER A 48 -21.14 -23.36 -6.45
N LYS A 49 -22.48 -23.33 -6.33
CA LYS A 49 -23.24 -22.14 -5.93
C LYS A 49 -22.95 -21.75 -4.47
N LEU A 50 -22.83 -22.75 -3.58
CA LEU A 50 -22.48 -22.52 -2.17
C LEU A 50 -21.06 -21.96 -2.00
N TYR A 51 -20.08 -22.46 -2.76
CA TYR A 51 -18.71 -21.91 -2.72
C TYR A 51 -18.59 -20.51 -3.34
N ASN A 52 -19.37 -20.20 -4.38
CA ASN A 52 -19.44 -18.85 -4.96
C ASN A 52 -20.01 -17.83 -3.98
N LEU A 53 -21.10 -18.20 -3.29
CA LEU A 53 -21.64 -17.38 -2.20
C LEU A 53 -20.64 -17.25 -1.04
N ALA A 54 -19.86 -18.29 -0.74
CA ALA A 54 -18.90 -18.28 0.36
C ALA A 54 -17.76 -17.27 0.17
N TRP A 55 -17.12 -17.19 -1.02
CA TRP A 55 -16.00 -16.26 -1.22
C TRP A 55 -16.44 -14.79 -1.20
N ASP A 56 -17.56 -14.48 -1.84
CA ASP A 56 -18.07 -13.10 -1.95
C ASP A 56 -18.75 -12.62 -0.65
N SER A 57 -19.22 -13.55 0.20
CA SER A 57 -19.76 -13.24 1.54
C SER A 57 -18.70 -13.08 2.63
N ILE A 58 -17.41 -13.32 2.33
CA ILE A 58 -16.33 -13.16 3.32
C ILE A 58 -16.21 -11.69 3.77
N ASN A 59 -16.24 -11.49 5.09
CA ASN A 59 -15.92 -10.19 5.67
C ASN A 59 -14.40 -9.93 5.68
N TRP A 60 -13.90 -9.41 4.56
CA TRP A 60 -12.48 -9.08 4.36
C TRP A 60 -11.93 -8.07 5.38
N VAL A 61 -12.80 -7.21 5.94
CA VAL A 61 -12.37 -6.25 6.97
C VAL A 61 -11.98 -7.01 8.24
N LYS A 62 -12.82 -7.93 8.72
CA LYS A 62 -12.54 -8.74 9.93
C LYS A 62 -11.27 -9.57 9.76
N ILE A 63 -11.10 -10.24 8.61
CA ILE A 63 -9.89 -11.03 8.30
C ILE A 63 -8.63 -10.18 8.37
N ARG A 64 -8.62 -9.02 7.67
CA ARG A 64 -7.47 -8.11 7.69
C ARG A 64 -7.14 -7.63 9.10
N LYS A 65 -8.15 -7.34 9.93
CA LYS A 65 -7.95 -6.96 11.34
C LYS A 65 -7.25 -8.06 12.13
N ARG A 66 -7.69 -9.32 12.00
CA ARG A 66 -7.11 -10.46 12.74
C ARG A 66 -5.68 -10.77 12.29
N VAL A 67 -5.44 -10.82 10.98
CA VAL A 67 -4.10 -11.00 10.42
C VAL A 67 -3.17 -9.88 10.89
N PHE A 68 -3.59 -8.62 10.77
CA PHE A 68 -2.79 -7.48 11.19
C PHE A 68 -2.50 -7.49 12.69
N ARG A 69 -3.44 -7.91 13.55
CA ARG A 69 -3.21 -8.05 14.99
C ARG A 69 -2.06 -9.01 15.28
N THR A 70 -1.99 -10.15 14.60
CA THR A 70 -0.88 -11.10 14.74
C THR A 70 0.41 -10.53 14.17
N GLN A 71 0.38 -9.84 13.03
CA GLN A 71 1.56 -9.16 12.46
C GLN A 71 2.14 -8.10 13.42
N SER A 72 1.30 -7.28 14.06
CA SER A 72 1.76 -6.33 15.08
C SER A 72 2.37 -7.02 16.29
N ARG A 73 1.92 -8.22 16.67
CA ARG A 73 2.55 -9.01 17.75
C ARG A 73 3.93 -9.54 17.32
N ILE A 74 4.07 -9.99 16.08
CA ILE A 74 5.36 -10.42 15.51
C ILE A 74 6.35 -9.25 15.53
N TYR A 75 5.93 -8.07 15.05
CA TYR A 75 6.74 -6.85 15.07
C TYR A 75 7.22 -6.52 16.48
N LYS A 76 6.32 -6.50 17.47
CA LYS A 76 6.67 -6.22 18.87
C LYS A 76 7.63 -7.26 19.47
N ALA A 77 7.40 -8.55 19.19
CA ALA A 77 8.28 -9.61 19.67
C ALA A 77 9.70 -9.47 19.11
N ARG A 78 9.83 -9.15 17.81
CA ARG A 78 11.14 -8.92 17.19
C ARG A 78 11.80 -7.64 17.71
N TYR A 79 11.03 -6.57 17.89
CA TYR A 79 11.53 -5.31 18.44
C TYR A 79 12.12 -5.51 19.85
N ASN A 80 11.52 -6.38 20.67
CA ASN A 80 12.01 -6.75 22.00
C ASN A 80 13.15 -7.80 21.99
N GLY A 81 13.60 -8.27 20.81
CA GLY A 81 14.66 -9.26 20.68
C GLY A 81 14.24 -10.72 20.94
N ASN A 82 12.96 -11.02 21.15
CA ASN A 82 12.50 -12.38 21.46
C ASN A 82 12.25 -13.20 20.18
N LYS A 83 13.29 -13.90 19.70
CA LYS A 83 13.26 -14.72 18.47
C LYS A 83 12.30 -15.92 18.57
N GLU A 84 12.24 -16.59 19.72
CA GLU A 84 11.35 -17.75 19.88
C GLU A 84 9.88 -17.35 19.77
N GLN A 85 9.51 -16.24 20.39
CA GLN A 85 8.15 -15.72 20.32
C GLN A 85 7.77 -15.30 18.89
N VAL A 86 8.72 -14.74 18.13
CA VAL A 86 8.53 -14.44 16.70
C VAL A 86 8.16 -15.72 15.94
N GLN A 87 8.96 -16.78 16.06
CA GLN A 87 8.71 -18.03 15.35
C GLN A 87 7.38 -18.69 15.78
N LYS A 88 7.05 -18.67 17.07
CA LYS A 88 5.75 -19.15 17.59
C LYS A 88 4.58 -18.39 16.96
N LEU A 89 4.67 -17.06 16.88
CA LEU A 89 3.63 -16.22 16.28
C LEU A 89 3.55 -16.34 14.75
N GLN A 90 4.68 -16.55 14.07
CA GLN A 90 4.71 -16.82 12.64
C GLN A 90 4.02 -18.15 12.32
N ARG A 91 4.33 -19.23 13.07
CA ARG A 91 3.64 -20.51 12.95
C ARG A 91 2.14 -20.39 13.24
N LEU A 92 1.75 -19.63 14.26
CA LEU A 92 0.34 -19.33 14.55
C LEU A 92 -0.35 -18.60 13.38
N LEU A 93 0.31 -17.60 12.80
CA LEU A 93 -0.23 -16.86 11.66
C LEU A 93 -0.42 -17.77 10.45
N LEU A 94 0.58 -18.58 10.13
CA LEU A 94 0.53 -19.53 9.03
C LEU A 94 -0.42 -20.69 9.30
N GLY A 95 -0.68 -21.07 10.55
CA GLY A 95 -1.72 -22.05 10.88
C GLY A 95 -3.14 -21.52 10.64
N SER A 96 -3.32 -20.20 10.59
CA SER A 96 -4.65 -19.57 10.50
C SER A 96 -5.26 -19.66 9.10
N LEU A 97 -6.55 -20.02 9.04
CA LEU A 97 -7.34 -19.95 7.80
C LEU A 97 -7.44 -18.51 7.25
N ASP A 98 -7.48 -17.51 8.14
CA ASP A 98 -7.56 -16.09 7.77
C ASP A 98 -6.34 -15.62 6.96
N SER A 99 -5.15 -16.13 7.30
CA SER A 99 -3.92 -15.75 6.59
C SER A 99 -3.85 -16.38 5.20
N LYS A 100 -4.33 -17.62 5.03
CA LYS A 100 -4.44 -18.29 3.72
C LYS A 100 -5.41 -17.56 2.81
N LEU A 101 -6.60 -17.24 3.32
CA LEU A 101 -7.60 -16.44 2.58
C LEU A 101 -7.03 -15.09 2.15
N TYR A 102 -6.34 -14.40 3.06
CA TYR A 102 -5.77 -13.10 2.76
C TYR A 102 -4.64 -13.16 1.73
N ALA A 103 -3.75 -14.16 1.80
CA ALA A 103 -2.69 -14.37 0.82
C ALA A 103 -3.27 -14.60 -0.59
N ILE A 104 -4.30 -15.45 -0.71
CA ILE A 104 -4.95 -15.73 -2.00
C ILE A 104 -5.71 -14.51 -2.51
N LEU A 105 -6.35 -13.72 -1.64
CA LEU A 105 -6.96 -12.45 -2.04
C LEU A 105 -5.92 -11.49 -2.65
N GLN A 106 -4.73 -11.37 -2.02
CA GLN A 106 -3.66 -10.51 -2.51
C GLN A 106 -3.21 -10.90 -3.92
N THR A 107 -3.04 -12.20 -4.19
CA THR A 107 -2.55 -12.68 -5.48
C THR A 107 -3.61 -12.67 -6.58
N THR A 108 -4.87 -12.94 -6.24
CA THR A 108 -5.94 -13.10 -7.24
C THR A 108 -6.71 -11.82 -7.55
N THR A 109 -6.91 -10.96 -6.55
CA THR A 109 -7.82 -9.80 -6.69
C THR A 109 -7.11 -8.46 -6.60
N LEU A 110 -6.11 -8.31 -5.72
CA LEU A 110 -5.43 -7.04 -5.49
C LEU A 110 -4.27 -6.81 -6.47
N HIS A 111 -3.60 -7.89 -6.89
CA HIS A 111 -2.54 -7.86 -7.89
C HIS A 111 -3.03 -8.41 -9.24
N LYS A 112 -4.19 -7.95 -9.72
CA LYS A 112 -4.74 -8.31 -11.03
C LYS A 112 -3.93 -7.68 -12.16
N ASP A 113 -2.89 -8.36 -12.60
CA ASP A 113 -2.31 -8.15 -13.92
C ASP A 113 -2.67 -9.35 -14.79
N HIS A 114 -3.66 -9.19 -15.68
CA HIS A 114 -4.07 -10.25 -16.63
C HIS A 114 -2.90 -10.78 -17.47
N ASN A 115 -1.87 -9.95 -17.67
CA ASN A 115 -0.64 -10.28 -18.40
C ASN A 115 0.34 -11.16 -17.59
N THR A 116 0.02 -11.54 -16.34
CA THR A 116 0.88 -12.36 -15.46
C THR A 116 0.37 -13.79 -15.27
N CYS A 117 -0.62 -14.23 -16.04
CA CYS A 117 -1.11 -15.61 -15.95
C CYS A 117 -0.15 -16.54 -16.69
N THR A 118 0.38 -17.56 -16.02
CA THR A 118 1.37 -18.46 -16.62
C THR A 118 0.73 -19.57 -17.46
N SER A 119 -0.49 -19.98 -17.12
CA SER A 119 -1.24 -21.08 -17.76
C SER A 119 -2.75 -20.78 -17.85
N LYS A 120 -3.51 -21.57 -18.63
CA LYS A 120 -4.98 -21.52 -18.64
C LYS A 120 -5.58 -21.83 -17.26
N VAL A 121 -4.96 -22.73 -16.50
CA VAL A 121 -5.35 -23.08 -15.12
C VAL A 121 -5.24 -21.88 -14.18
N ASP A 122 -4.18 -21.06 -14.32
CA ASP A 122 -4.04 -19.80 -13.57
C ASP A 122 -5.13 -18.79 -13.94
N GLN A 123 -5.56 -18.74 -15.21
CA GLN A 123 -6.63 -17.83 -15.67
C GLN A 123 -7.98 -18.24 -15.08
N GLU A 124 -8.26 -19.54 -14.99
CA GLU A 124 -9.49 -20.05 -14.36
C GLU A 124 -9.52 -19.81 -12.85
N LEU A 125 -8.39 -19.97 -12.15
CA LEU A 125 -8.27 -19.66 -10.72
C LEU A 125 -8.50 -18.19 -10.37
N LEU A 126 -8.26 -17.27 -11.32
CA LEU A 126 -8.53 -15.84 -11.13
C LEU A 126 -10.02 -15.52 -11.20
N LEU A 127 -10.76 -16.26 -12.03
CA LEU A 127 -12.15 -15.99 -12.37
C LEU A 127 -13.13 -16.73 -11.46
N ASP A 128 -12.85 -17.99 -11.11
CA ASP A 128 -13.77 -18.86 -10.38
C ASP A 128 -13.55 -18.81 -8.85
N PRO A 129 -14.53 -18.33 -8.05
CA PRO A 129 -14.44 -18.34 -6.59
C PRO A 129 -14.36 -19.73 -5.95
N ALA A 130 -14.96 -20.77 -6.57
CA ALA A 130 -14.90 -22.12 -6.02
C ALA A 130 -13.47 -22.68 -6.05
N LYS A 131 -12.76 -22.48 -7.16
CA LYS A 131 -11.34 -22.86 -7.31
C LYS A 131 -10.42 -22.09 -6.35
N LYS A 132 -10.77 -20.84 -6.00
CA LYS A 132 -10.04 -20.08 -4.95
C LYS A 132 -10.20 -20.74 -3.59
N MET A 133 -11.42 -21.15 -3.23
CA MET A 133 -11.67 -21.85 -1.96
C MET A 133 -11.00 -23.22 -1.90
N GLU A 134 -10.93 -23.92 -3.03
CA GLU A 134 -10.15 -25.17 -3.14
C GLU A 134 -8.66 -24.92 -2.89
N LEU A 135 -8.10 -23.88 -3.52
CA LEU A 135 -6.70 -23.48 -3.29
C LEU A 135 -6.42 -23.16 -1.81
N VAL A 136 -7.35 -22.52 -1.09
CA VAL A 136 -7.21 -22.25 0.35
C VAL A 136 -7.03 -23.54 1.16
N LYS A 137 -7.78 -24.59 0.83
CA LYS A 137 -7.73 -25.88 1.54
C LYS A 137 -6.38 -26.56 1.35
N PHE A 138 -5.86 -26.56 0.11
CA PHE A 138 -4.62 -27.25 -0.24
C PHE A 138 -3.34 -26.41 -0.10
N LEU A 139 -3.45 -25.13 0.27
CA LEU A 139 -2.29 -24.27 0.48
C LEU A 139 -1.49 -24.74 1.71
N ARG A 140 -0.28 -25.23 1.45
CA ARG A 140 0.73 -25.64 2.44
C ARG A 140 2.15 -25.39 1.91
N PHE A 141 3.11 -25.29 2.82
CA PHE A 141 4.53 -25.39 2.47
C PHE A 141 4.87 -26.87 2.35
N ASP A 142 5.36 -27.26 1.18
CA ASP A 142 5.68 -28.64 0.81
C ASP A 142 7.13 -28.77 0.31
N GLY A 143 7.91 -27.69 0.34
CA GLY A 143 9.29 -27.66 -0.16
C GLY A 143 9.38 -27.82 -1.68
N LYS A 144 8.24 -27.76 -2.39
CA LYS A 144 8.16 -27.92 -3.84
C LYS A 144 7.76 -26.59 -4.47
N THR A 145 8.35 -26.33 -5.63
CA THR A 145 8.12 -25.13 -6.44
C THR A 145 7.92 -25.54 -7.88
N ASP A 146 6.91 -24.97 -8.52
CA ASP A 146 6.65 -25.15 -9.94
C ASP A 146 7.65 -24.33 -10.77
N PRO A 147 8.01 -24.79 -11.99
CA PRO A 147 8.95 -24.08 -12.83
C PRO A 147 8.44 -22.69 -13.22
N ILE A 148 9.37 -21.73 -13.33
CA ILE A 148 9.02 -20.34 -13.67
C ILE A 148 8.94 -20.13 -15.17
N ARG A 149 7.90 -19.43 -15.62
CA ARG A 149 7.75 -18.97 -17.01
C ARG A 149 8.57 -17.70 -17.27
N LYS A 150 9.47 -17.74 -18.26
CA LYS A 150 10.22 -16.57 -18.73
C LYS A 150 9.41 -15.76 -19.75
N VAL A 151 9.21 -14.47 -19.50
CA VAL A 151 8.52 -13.52 -20.41
C VAL A 151 9.45 -12.36 -20.74
N TRP A 152 9.68 -12.10 -22.02
CA TRP A 152 10.55 -11.01 -22.46
C TRP A 152 9.76 -9.68 -22.48
N ILE A 153 10.26 -8.66 -21.76
CA ILE A 153 9.67 -7.32 -21.80
C ILE A 153 10.53 -6.44 -22.69
N LEU A 154 9.92 -5.84 -23.71
CA LEU A 154 10.57 -4.79 -24.50
C LEU A 154 10.65 -3.51 -23.65
N LYS A 155 11.86 -3.16 -23.18
CA LYS A 155 12.09 -1.82 -22.63
C LYS A 155 12.54 -0.88 -23.76
N PRO A 156 11.91 0.29 -23.92
CA PRO A 156 12.32 1.24 -24.95
C PRO A 156 13.77 1.71 -24.71
N GLY A 157 14.61 1.60 -25.75
CA GLY A 157 15.99 2.13 -25.75
C GLY A 157 17.08 1.23 -25.14
N LYS A 158 16.82 -0.05 -24.85
CA LYS A 158 17.87 -1.00 -24.42
C LYS A 158 18.03 -2.14 -25.42
N LYS A 159 19.30 -2.50 -25.73
CA LYS A 159 19.65 -3.68 -26.55
C LYS A 159 19.24 -5.00 -25.88
N GLU A 160 19.35 -5.06 -24.55
CA GLU A 160 18.95 -6.22 -23.76
C GLU A 160 17.45 -6.19 -23.44
N LYS A 161 16.74 -7.27 -23.77
CA LYS A 161 15.37 -7.53 -23.31
C LYS A 161 15.45 -8.08 -21.89
N PRO A 162 15.08 -7.35 -20.83
CA PRO A 162 14.96 -7.95 -19.51
C PRO A 162 13.87 -9.02 -19.54
N SER A 163 14.17 -10.17 -18.99
CA SER A 163 13.22 -11.27 -18.87
C SER A 163 12.58 -11.29 -17.49
N LEU A 164 11.26 -11.36 -17.49
CA LEU A 164 10.43 -11.52 -16.32
C LEU A 164 10.23 -13.00 -16.03
N GLY A 165 10.51 -13.45 -14.80
CA GLY A 165 10.18 -14.79 -14.35
C GLY A 165 8.84 -14.79 -13.63
N ILE A 166 7.78 -15.32 -14.24
CA ILE A 166 6.43 -15.36 -13.66
C ILE A 166 6.18 -16.73 -13.06
N SER A 167 5.99 -16.79 -11.74
CA SER A 167 5.64 -18.02 -11.01
C SER A 167 4.15 -18.35 -11.13
N THR A 168 3.80 -19.62 -10.91
CA THR A 168 2.41 -20.10 -10.89
C THR A 168 1.60 -19.36 -9.84
N LEU A 169 0.28 -19.27 -10.01
CA LEU A 169 -0.57 -18.59 -9.03
C LEU A 169 -0.49 -19.25 -7.64
N ARG A 170 -0.34 -20.58 -7.58
CA ARG A 170 -0.14 -21.33 -6.35
C ARG A 170 1.14 -20.90 -5.63
N ASP A 171 2.26 -20.82 -6.33
CA ASP A 171 3.52 -20.38 -5.72
C ASP A 171 3.49 -18.90 -5.36
N ARG A 172 2.85 -18.03 -6.16
CA ARG A 172 2.61 -16.64 -5.75
C ARG A 172 1.79 -16.58 -4.46
N ALA A 173 0.78 -17.44 -4.29
CA ALA A 173 -0.01 -17.49 -3.07
C ALA A 173 0.84 -17.95 -1.87
N LYS A 174 1.66 -18.99 -2.02
CA LYS A 174 2.61 -19.41 -0.98
C LYS A 174 3.62 -18.31 -0.63
N GLN A 175 4.13 -17.58 -1.63
CA GLN A 175 5.05 -16.45 -1.43
C GLN A 175 4.37 -15.28 -0.70
N ALA A 176 3.16 -14.90 -1.10
CA ALA A 176 2.37 -13.88 -0.40
C ALA A 176 2.11 -14.28 1.06
N TRP A 177 1.81 -15.56 1.28
CA TRP A 177 1.57 -16.11 2.60
C TRP A 177 2.80 -16.07 3.51
N ALA A 178 3.98 -16.49 3.02
CA ALA A 178 5.24 -16.34 3.73
C ALA A 178 5.59 -14.87 3.98
N LYS A 179 5.31 -13.98 3.03
CA LYS A 179 5.52 -12.53 3.19
C LYS A 179 4.71 -11.96 4.37
N LEU A 180 3.48 -12.41 4.60
CA LEU A 180 2.67 -11.95 5.74
C LEU A 180 3.36 -12.20 7.09
N ALA A 181 4.14 -13.27 7.21
CA ALA A 181 4.85 -13.67 8.41
C ALA A 181 6.23 -12.97 8.56
N LEU A 182 6.97 -12.84 7.45
CA LEU A 182 8.33 -12.28 7.46
C LEU A 182 8.36 -10.74 7.44
N GLU A 183 7.44 -10.08 6.73
CA GLU A 183 7.41 -8.62 6.60
C GLU A 183 7.36 -7.88 7.96
N PRO A 184 6.51 -8.24 8.94
CA PRO A 184 6.50 -7.57 10.25
C PRO A 184 7.75 -7.82 11.09
N GLU A 185 8.40 -8.98 10.96
CA GLU A 185 9.66 -9.26 11.65
C GLU A 185 10.76 -8.32 11.15
N TRP A 186 10.98 -8.30 9.84
CA TRP A 186 12.05 -7.51 9.24
C TRP A 186 11.81 -6.01 9.33
N GLU A 187 10.55 -5.56 9.31
CA GLU A 187 10.25 -4.15 9.54
C GLU A 187 10.62 -3.66 10.93
N ALA A 188 10.75 -4.54 11.93
CA ALA A 188 11.23 -4.14 13.26
C ALA A 188 12.72 -3.81 13.28
N VAL A 189 13.50 -4.34 12.32
CA VAL A 189 14.98 -4.23 12.31
C VAL A 189 15.51 -3.39 11.15
N PHE A 190 14.76 -3.29 10.05
CA PHE A 190 15.23 -2.60 8.85
C PHE A 190 15.63 -1.14 9.09
N GLU A 191 16.75 -0.77 8.46
CA GLU A 191 17.38 0.56 8.56
C GLU A 191 16.43 1.71 8.19
N ALA A 192 16.59 2.85 8.85
CA ALA A 192 15.70 3.99 8.68
C ALA A 192 15.78 4.61 7.27
N ASN A 193 16.93 4.58 6.58
CA ASN A 193 17.07 5.20 5.25
C ASN A 193 16.95 4.21 4.08
N SER A 194 16.31 3.06 4.31
CA SER A 194 15.83 2.17 3.25
C SER A 194 14.33 2.37 3.00
N TYR A 195 13.91 2.62 1.75
CA TYR A 195 12.52 3.01 1.45
C TYR A 195 11.78 2.08 0.50
N GLY A 196 12.44 1.53 -0.50
CA GLY A 196 11.76 0.83 -1.58
C GLY A 196 11.16 -0.51 -1.14
N PHE A 197 10.00 -0.85 -1.71
CA PHE A 197 9.21 -2.06 -1.42
C PHE A 197 8.87 -2.30 0.07
N ARG A 198 8.89 -1.26 0.90
CA ARG A 198 8.54 -1.33 2.32
C ARG A 198 7.16 -0.73 2.62
N PRO A 199 6.37 -1.32 3.53
CA PRO A 199 5.06 -0.79 3.89
C PRO A 199 5.17 0.60 4.52
N GLY A 200 4.33 1.52 4.07
CA GLY A 200 4.27 2.89 4.60
C GLY A 200 5.37 3.85 4.13
N ARG A 201 6.31 3.36 3.30
CA ARG A 201 7.43 4.13 2.72
C ARG A 201 7.26 4.26 1.21
N ASN A 202 7.70 5.37 0.64
CA ASN A 202 7.62 5.63 -0.80
C ASN A 202 8.88 6.32 -1.34
N SER A 203 8.94 6.54 -2.66
CA SER A 203 10.10 7.20 -3.29
C SER A 203 10.30 8.65 -2.84
N HIS A 204 9.22 9.37 -2.53
CA HIS A 204 9.30 10.75 -2.02
C HIS A 204 9.97 10.82 -0.65
N ASP A 205 9.85 9.78 0.18
CA ASP A 205 10.59 9.70 1.46
C ASP A 205 12.11 9.67 1.25
N ALA A 206 12.56 8.95 0.22
CA ALA A 206 13.97 8.90 -0.14
C ALA A 206 14.47 10.26 -0.66
N ILE A 207 13.66 10.94 -1.48
CA ILE A 207 13.97 12.27 -2.00
C ILE A 207 14.02 13.31 -0.88
N GLU A 208 13.08 13.27 0.06
CA GLU A 208 13.06 14.17 1.22
C GLU A 208 14.26 13.91 2.16
N ALA A 209 14.70 12.65 2.27
CA ALA A 209 15.93 12.31 2.99
C ALA A 209 17.18 12.93 2.33
N LEU A 210 17.26 12.89 1.00
CA LEU A 210 18.33 13.53 0.24
C LEU A 210 18.27 15.06 0.35
N PHE A 211 17.07 15.64 0.27
CA PHE A 211 16.86 17.07 0.48
C PHE A 211 17.40 17.50 1.84
N SER A 212 16.95 16.84 2.92
CA SER A 212 17.40 17.11 4.29
C SER A 212 18.92 16.99 4.43
N ALA A 213 19.53 15.96 3.82
CA ALA A 213 20.96 15.73 3.89
C ALA A 213 21.80 16.82 3.18
N LEU A 214 21.26 17.42 2.11
CA LEU A 214 21.96 18.43 1.30
C LEU A 214 21.62 19.87 1.72
N HIS A 215 20.55 20.08 2.50
CA HIS A 215 20.05 21.40 2.86
C HIS A 215 20.94 22.17 3.87
N HIS A 216 21.89 21.50 4.53
CA HIS A 216 22.71 22.08 5.60
C HIS A 216 23.82 23.05 5.15
N GLY A 217 23.77 23.60 3.95
CA GLY A 217 24.70 24.65 3.51
C GLY A 217 26.14 24.19 3.24
N ILE A 218 26.41 22.88 3.25
CA ILE A 218 27.75 22.32 3.04
C ILE A 218 27.79 21.59 1.69
N PRO A 219 28.79 21.86 0.82
CA PRO A 219 28.94 21.13 -0.43
C PRO A 219 29.29 19.67 -0.14
N LYS A 220 28.60 18.75 -0.82
CA LYS A 220 28.85 17.31 -0.67
C LYS A 220 29.23 16.65 -1.99
N TRP A 221 29.94 15.56 -1.88
CA TRP A 221 30.13 14.58 -2.95
C TRP A 221 29.06 13.51 -2.86
N VAL A 222 28.69 12.98 -4.02
CA VAL A 222 27.71 11.93 -4.19
C VAL A 222 28.33 10.76 -4.93
N TYR A 223 28.21 9.58 -4.33
CA TYR A 223 28.42 8.32 -5.02
C TYR A 223 27.07 7.70 -5.30
N ASN A 224 26.67 7.70 -6.57
CA ASN A 224 25.44 7.09 -7.04
C ASN A 224 25.74 5.66 -7.48
N VAL A 225 25.11 4.68 -6.85
CA VAL A 225 25.39 3.25 -7.08
C VAL A 225 24.20 2.61 -7.78
N ASP A 226 24.46 2.00 -8.94
CA ASP A 226 23.52 1.12 -9.60
C ASP A 226 24.08 -0.31 -9.60
N ILE A 227 23.35 -1.24 -9.02
CA ILE A 227 23.72 -2.64 -8.90
C ILE A 227 23.36 -3.38 -10.22
N ARG A 228 24.20 -4.33 -10.67
CA ARG A 228 23.87 -5.18 -11.82
C ARG A 228 22.80 -6.20 -11.42
N HIS A 229 21.75 -6.31 -12.24
CA HIS A 229 20.69 -7.35 -12.22
C HIS A 229 20.49 -8.06 -10.87
N SER A 230 20.11 -7.25 -9.86
CA SER A 230 20.20 -7.45 -8.41
C SER A 230 19.63 -8.73 -7.78
N PHE A 231 18.89 -9.56 -8.51
CA PHE A 231 18.26 -10.76 -7.95
C PHE A 231 18.86 -12.07 -8.44
N GLY A 232 19.54 -12.06 -9.59
CA GLY A 232 20.11 -13.30 -10.15
C GLY A 232 21.44 -13.71 -9.52
N GLU A 233 22.12 -12.75 -8.90
CA GLU A 233 23.50 -12.87 -8.39
C GLU A 233 23.57 -12.99 -6.86
N ILE A 234 22.44 -12.87 -6.14
CA ILE A 234 22.46 -12.96 -4.67
C ILE A 234 22.86 -14.37 -4.26
N ASP A 235 23.86 -14.47 -3.38
CA ASP A 235 24.23 -15.75 -2.79
C ASP A 235 23.06 -16.31 -1.94
N HIS A 236 22.63 -17.52 -2.31
CA HIS A 236 21.46 -18.15 -1.71
C HIS A 236 21.71 -18.56 -0.26
N ASP A 237 22.92 -19.02 0.05
CA ASP A 237 23.26 -19.53 1.38
C ASP A 237 23.39 -18.35 2.37
N SER A 238 24.11 -17.28 1.99
CA SER A 238 24.17 -16.01 2.74
C SER A 238 22.77 -15.42 3.01
N LEU A 239 21.87 -15.45 2.01
CA LEU A 239 20.50 -14.97 2.20
C LEU A 239 19.70 -15.83 3.19
N LEU A 240 19.80 -17.17 3.10
CA LEU A 240 19.08 -18.08 4.00
C LEU A 240 19.58 -17.97 5.44
N GLU A 241 20.90 -17.90 5.63
CA GLU A 241 21.53 -17.66 6.93
C GLU A 241 21.05 -16.36 7.55
N LYS A 242 20.98 -15.28 6.75
CA LYS A 242 20.50 -13.98 7.20
C LYS A 242 19.02 -13.98 7.55
N ILE A 243 18.18 -14.72 6.83
CA ILE A 243 16.75 -14.88 7.12
C ILE A 243 16.54 -15.61 8.45
N SER A 244 17.32 -16.67 8.72
CA SER A 244 17.29 -17.45 9.97
C SER A 244 15.86 -17.78 10.44
N THR A 245 15.07 -18.36 9.53
CA THR A 245 13.67 -18.74 9.80
C THR A 245 13.57 -20.19 10.27
N PHE A 246 12.35 -20.68 10.49
CA PHE A 246 12.11 -22.08 10.87
C PHE A 246 12.18 -23.04 9.66
N PRO A 247 12.49 -24.34 9.89
CA PRO A 247 12.88 -25.27 8.82
C PRO A 247 11.89 -25.41 7.67
N GLU A 248 10.58 -25.43 7.95
CA GLU A 248 9.55 -25.61 6.92
C GLU A 248 9.50 -24.42 5.95
N MET A 249 9.65 -23.20 6.48
CA MET A 249 9.70 -21.98 5.66
C MET A 249 11.03 -21.87 4.94
N GLU A 250 12.14 -22.20 5.60
CA GLU A 250 13.47 -22.19 5.00
C GLU A 250 13.56 -23.13 3.80
N SER A 251 13.09 -24.37 3.95
CA SER A 251 13.01 -25.36 2.88
C SER A 251 12.18 -24.85 1.70
N GLN A 252 11.04 -24.21 1.98
CA GLN A 252 10.22 -23.60 0.93
C GLN A 252 10.95 -22.44 0.21
N ILE A 253 11.62 -21.55 0.94
CA ILE A 253 12.39 -20.45 0.36
C ILE A 253 13.53 -20.99 -0.50
N LYS A 254 14.27 -21.98 0.01
CA LYS A 254 15.33 -22.67 -0.73
C LYS A 254 14.82 -23.26 -2.04
N SER A 255 13.63 -23.87 -2.03
CA SER A 255 12.99 -24.37 -3.25
C SER A 255 12.64 -23.25 -4.24
N TRP A 256 12.19 -22.08 -3.77
CA TRP A 256 11.90 -20.93 -4.65
C TRP A 256 13.16 -20.34 -5.27
N LEU A 257 14.27 -20.30 -4.52
CA LEU A 257 15.55 -19.81 -5.00
C LEU A 257 16.19 -20.76 -6.03
N LYS A 258 16.01 -22.07 -5.85
CA LYS A 258 16.52 -23.12 -6.77
C LYS A 258 15.59 -23.45 -7.94
N ALA A 259 14.42 -22.82 -8.02
CA ALA A 259 13.40 -23.18 -9.00
C ALA A 259 13.90 -22.94 -10.44
N GLY A 260 13.78 -23.97 -11.28
CA GLY A 260 14.21 -23.94 -12.68
C GLY A 260 13.40 -22.96 -13.54
N ILE A 261 14.06 -22.39 -14.55
CA ILE A 261 13.44 -21.48 -15.52
C ILE A 261 13.05 -22.29 -16.76
N MET A 262 11.76 -22.29 -17.11
CA MET A 262 11.28 -22.81 -18.38
C MET A 262 11.54 -21.82 -19.52
N LYS A 263 12.30 -22.24 -20.53
CA LYS A 263 12.49 -21.52 -21.80
C LYS A 263 11.55 -22.11 -22.87
N GLY A 264 10.87 -21.24 -23.63
CA GLY A 264 10.21 -21.59 -24.88
C GLY A 264 8.71 -21.90 -24.78
N PHE A 265 7.89 -21.04 -25.38
CA PHE A 265 6.56 -21.42 -25.90
C PHE A 265 6.43 -21.08 -27.40
N PHE A 266 7.51 -20.63 -28.05
CA PHE A 266 7.48 -20.16 -29.44
C PHE A 266 8.57 -20.75 -30.33
N GLU A 267 9.45 -21.61 -29.81
CA GLU A 267 10.43 -22.34 -30.62
C GLU A 267 10.43 -23.80 -30.18
N ASN A 268 9.72 -24.62 -30.94
CA ASN A 268 9.81 -26.06 -31.16
C ASN A 268 9.89 -27.03 -29.96
N GLU A 269 9.25 -28.17 -30.16
CA GLU A 269 9.04 -29.28 -29.22
C GLU A 269 10.33 -29.77 -28.56
N SER A 270 10.55 -29.32 -27.32
CA SER A 270 11.06 -30.12 -26.21
C SER A 270 11.08 -29.21 -24.98
N GLN A 271 10.33 -29.57 -23.93
CA GLN A 271 10.30 -28.87 -22.65
C GLN A 271 11.66 -28.99 -21.94
N ARG A 272 12.67 -28.25 -22.40
CA ARG A 272 13.97 -28.16 -21.72
C ARG A 272 13.82 -27.20 -20.54
N VAL A 273 13.48 -27.75 -19.38
CA VAL A 273 13.62 -27.06 -18.09
C VAL A 273 15.12 -26.86 -17.85
N THR A 274 15.58 -25.62 -17.94
CA THR A 274 16.95 -25.29 -17.51
C THR A 274 16.94 -24.95 -16.03
N PHE A 275 17.67 -25.70 -15.22
CA PHE A 275 17.93 -25.35 -13.83
C PHE A 275 18.84 -24.12 -13.81
N SER A 276 18.42 -23.04 -13.14
CA SER A 276 19.28 -21.88 -12.96
C SER A 276 20.30 -22.26 -11.89
N ILE A 277 21.56 -22.46 -12.28
CA ILE A 277 22.66 -22.62 -11.32
C ILE A 277 22.86 -21.30 -10.57
N ASN A 278 22.68 -20.16 -11.26
CA ASN A 278 22.51 -18.82 -10.69
C ASN A 278 21.33 -18.14 -11.39
N GLY A 279 20.40 -17.55 -10.66
CA GLY A 279 19.31 -16.78 -11.26
C GLY A 279 17.94 -16.95 -10.63
N THR A 280 17.57 -16.05 -9.72
CA THR A 280 16.21 -15.99 -9.19
C THR A 280 15.24 -15.36 -10.21
N PRO A 281 14.04 -15.94 -10.42
CA PRO A 281 13.02 -15.41 -11.33
C PRO A 281 12.50 -14.02 -10.95
N GLN A 282 12.59 -13.04 -11.85
CA GLN A 282 12.40 -11.61 -11.57
C GLN A 282 10.97 -11.12 -11.24
N ASN A 283 10.03 -11.95 -10.74
CA ASN A 283 8.65 -11.48 -10.53
C ASN A 283 7.80 -12.17 -9.43
N GLY A 284 8.43 -12.90 -8.52
CA GLY A 284 7.79 -13.35 -7.29
C GLY A 284 7.57 -12.22 -6.27
N ILE A 285 6.50 -12.34 -5.49
CA ILE A 285 6.03 -11.33 -4.51
C ILE A 285 7.06 -11.09 -3.40
N LEU A 286 7.88 -12.09 -3.10
CA LEU A 286 8.89 -12.08 -2.05
C LEU A 286 10.25 -11.53 -2.50
N PHE A 287 10.59 -11.54 -3.78
CA PHE A 287 11.96 -11.20 -4.19
C PHE A 287 12.36 -9.76 -3.86
N PRO A 288 11.51 -8.73 -4.10
CA PRO A 288 11.87 -7.37 -3.69
C PRO A 288 12.08 -7.23 -2.18
N PHE A 289 11.42 -8.08 -1.39
CA PHE A 289 11.61 -8.16 0.05
C PHE A 289 12.94 -8.85 0.41
N PHE A 290 13.32 -9.92 -0.30
CA PHE A 290 14.63 -10.55 -0.12
C PHE A 290 15.81 -9.65 -0.47
N ALA A 291 15.73 -8.83 -1.52
CA ALA A 291 16.79 -7.84 -1.78
C ALA A 291 16.92 -6.82 -0.65
N ASN A 292 15.81 -6.44 -0.01
CA ASN A 292 15.88 -5.57 1.16
C ASN A 292 16.57 -6.22 2.35
N ILE A 293 16.40 -7.54 2.54
CA ILE A 293 17.08 -8.34 3.56
C ILE A 293 18.57 -8.49 3.23
N ALA A 294 18.89 -8.89 2.00
CA ALA A 294 20.26 -9.06 1.54
C ALA A 294 21.08 -7.79 1.77
N LEU A 295 20.55 -6.62 1.38
CA LEU A 295 21.22 -5.32 1.51
C LEU A 295 21.03 -4.65 2.89
N HIS A 296 20.35 -5.29 3.84
CA HIS A 296 20.23 -4.77 5.19
C HIS A 296 21.58 -4.85 5.92
N GLY A 297 21.97 -3.79 6.63
CA GLY A 297 23.23 -3.72 7.37
C GLY A 297 24.28 -2.86 6.68
N LEU A 298 24.12 -2.59 5.38
CA LEU A 298 25.02 -1.72 4.63
C LEU A 298 25.13 -0.31 5.25
N GLU A 299 24.01 0.30 5.64
CA GLU A 299 24.05 1.65 6.23
C GLU A 299 24.73 1.61 7.60
N ILE A 300 24.44 0.59 8.42
CA ILE A 300 25.01 0.43 9.76
C ILE A 300 26.52 0.19 9.67
N GLU A 301 26.97 -0.68 8.78
CA GLU A 301 28.37 -1.03 8.61
C GLU A 301 29.19 0.17 8.12
N LEU A 302 28.72 0.86 7.08
CA LEU A 302 29.40 2.06 6.59
C LEU A 302 29.46 3.16 7.65
N LYS A 303 28.38 3.35 8.42
CA LYS A 303 28.37 4.31 9.53
C LYS A 303 29.36 3.93 10.61
N ASN A 304 29.43 2.67 11.01
CA ASN A 304 30.38 2.18 12.01
C ASN A 304 31.82 2.31 11.53
N PHE A 305 32.08 1.98 10.26
CA PHE A 305 33.39 2.15 9.62
C PHE A 305 33.84 3.61 9.67
N VAL A 306 33.01 4.56 9.21
CA VAL A 306 33.33 6.00 9.25
C VAL A 306 33.49 6.51 10.67
N ALA A 307 32.75 5.95 11.64
CA ALA A 307 32.90 6.34 13.04
C ALA A 307 34.28 5.99 13.63
N ASN A 308 34.90 4.91 13.14
CA ASN A 308 36.19 4.41 13.61
C ASN A 308 37.38 5.07 12.89
N LEU A 309 37.16 5.77 11.77
CA LEU A 309 38.24 6.48 11.08
C LEU A 309 38.79 7.62 11.95
N PRO A 310 40.12 7.86 11.96
CA PRO A 310 40.73 8.96 12.72
C PRO A 310 40.42 10.34 12.10
N ILE A 311 39.84 10.38 10.89
CA ILE A 311 39.58 11.58 10.11
C ILE A 311 38.33 12.31 10.62
N LYS A 312 38.40 13.63 10.77
CA LYS A 312 37.23 14.47 11.09
C LYS A 312 36.28 14.55 9.88
N PRO A 313 34.94 14.57 10.10
CA PRO A 313 33.98 14.74 9.00
C PRO A 313 34.15 16.04 8.22
N LEU A 314 34.37 17.12 8.96
CA LEU A 314 34.66 18.48 8.51
C LEU A 314 35.69 19.10 9.48
N PRO A 315 36.52 20.05 9.04
CA PRO A 315 37.51 20.72 9.90
C PRO A 315 36.91 21.34 11.16
N THR A 316 35.70 21.91 11.03
CA THR A 316 34.95 22.58 12.12
C THR A 316 34.09 21.64 12.96
N SER A 317 34.04 20.34 12.65
CA SER A 317 33.14 19.40 13.32
C SER A 317 33.80 18.66 14.49
N ASN A 318 32.97 18.26 15.46
CA ASN A 318 33.40 17.40 16.56
C ASN A 318 33.92 16.05 16.05
N ASN A 319 34.98 15.54 16.69
CA ASN A 319 35.58 14.24 16.35
C ASN A 319 34.81 13.03 16.94
N GLY A 320 33.65 13.26 17.54
CA GLY A 320 32.87 12.22 18.22
C GLY A 320 32.25 11.21 17.25
N ARG A 321 32.09 9.96 17.72
CA ARG A 321 31.50 8.84 16.97
C ARG A 321 30.15 9.21 16.33
N ALA A 322 29.25 9.83 17.11
CA ALA A 322 27.91 10.21 16.64
C ALA A 322 27.93 11.29 15.54
N ALA A 323 28.87 12.24 15.61
CA ALA A 323 29.02 13.29 14.60
C ALA A 323 29.49 12.70 13.26
N LYS A 324 30.46 11.76 13.31
CA LYS A 324 30.94 11.01 12.15
C LYS A 324 29.84 10.18 11.48
N GLN A 325 29.07 9.44 12.27
CA GLN A 325 27.94 8.64 11.77
C GLN A 325 26.84 9.51 11.13
N LYS A 326 26.60 10.71 11.68
CA LYS A 326 25.59 11.64 11.15
C LYS A 326 26.06 12.34 9.86
N ALA A 327 27.37 12.53 9.69
CA ALA A 327 27.93 13.16 8.50
C ALA A 327 27.76 12.29 7.25
N LEU A 328 27.90 10.97 7.40
CA LEU A 328 27.63 10.01 6.34
C LEU A 328 26.12 9.82 6.15
N THR A 329 25.62 10.13 4.94
CA THR A 329 24.24 9.85 4.57
C THR A 329 24.19 8.74 3.52
N VAL A 330 23.51 7.65 3.85
CA VAL A 330 23.18 6.58 2.90
C VAL A 330 21.67 6.61 2.68
N VAL A 331 21.23 6.73 1.43
CA VAL A 331 19.81 6.67 1.07
C VAL A 331 19.62 5.54 0.06
N ARG A 332 18.81 4.54 0.43
CA ARG A 332 18.58 3.36 -0.39
C ARG A 332 17.12 3.25 -0.82
N TYR A 333 16.94 3.05 -2.11
CA TYR A 333 15.68 2.61 -2.70
C TYR A 333 15.96 1.29 -3.41
N THR A 334 15.73 0.19 -2.70
CA THR A 334 15.94 -1.18 -3.21
C THR A 334 17.42 -1.43 -3.47
N ASP A 335 17.77 -1.63 -4.73
CA ASP A 335 19.08 -1.84 -5.31
C ASP A 335 19.76 -0.53 -5.74
N ASN A 336 19.02 0.56 -5.90
CA ASN A 336 19.57 1.88 -6.21
C ASN A 336 19.80 2.65 -4.91
N PHE A 337 21.04 3.04 -4.65
CA PHE A 337 21.37 3.79 -3.45
C PHE A 337 22.42 4.86 -3.70
N VAL A 338 22.42 5.85 -2.81
CA VAL A 338 23.26 7.03 -2.89
C VAL A 338 23.98 7.21 -1.56
N ILE A 339 25.29 7.40 -1.62
CA ILE A 339 26.14 7.74 -0.47
C ILE A 339 26.58 9.19 -0.62
N LEU A 340 26.36 10.00 0.42
CA LEU A 340 26.75 11.40 0.47
C LEU A 340 27.73 11.65 1.61
N HIS A 341 28.80 12.38 1.32
CA HIS A 341 29.75 12.86 2.31
C HIS A 341 30.39 14.19 1.86
N ALA A 342 30.84 15.02 2.81
CA ALA A 342 31.48 16.31 2.48
C ALA A 342 32.92 16.14 2.00
N ASN A 343 33.71 15.30 2.68
CA ASN A 343 35.06 14.93 2.26
C ASN A 343 35.02 13.80 1.20
N LYS A 344 35.78 13.98 0.11
CA LYS A 344 35.95 13.02 -1.00
C LYS A 344 36.72 11.77 -0.56
N GLU A 345 37.76 11.92 0.24
CA GLU A 345 38.63 10.80 0.67
C GLU A 345 37.84 9.78 1.50
N ILE A 346 37.04 10.26 2.47
CA ILE A 346 36.15 9.41 3.26
C ILE A 346 35.15 8.69 2.34
N LEU A 347 34.67 9.37 1.30
CA LEU A 347 33.73 8.76 0.36
C LEU A 347 34.39 7.67 -0.49
N GLU A 348 35.64 7.86 -0.93
CA GLU A 348 36.43 6.84 -1.64
C GLU A 348 36.68 5.60 -0.77
N LEU A 349 37.00 5.78 0.52
CA LEU A 349 37.09 4.68 1.48
C LEU A 349 35.73 3.97 1.65
N CYS A 350 34.64 4.72 1.71
CA CYS A 350 33.29 4.14 1.77
C CYS A 350 32.93 3.36 0.50
N ILE A 351 33.42 3.78 -0.67
CA ILE A 351 33.23 3.05 -1.93
C ILE A 351 33.90 1.68 -1.83
N ALA A 352 35.17 1.63 -1.41
CA ALA A 352 35.89 0.37 -1.22
C ALA A 352 35.15 -0.56 -0.24
N LYS A 353 34.71 -0.03 0.91
CA LYS A 353 33.96 -0.82 1.91
C LYS A 353 32.60 -1.29 1.40
N THR A 354 31.95 -0.49 0.54
CA THR A 354 30.70 -0.89 -0.12
C THR A 354 30.92 -2.06 -1.07
N HIS A 355 32.03 -2.08 -1.82
CA HIS A 355 32.37 -3.20 -2.70
C HIS A 355 32.66 -4.48 -1.91
N GLU A 356 33.36 -4.38 -0.77
CA GLU A 356 33.59 -5.51 0.14
C GLU A 356 32.26 -6.09 0.63
N PHE A 357 31.37 -5.25 1.17
CA PHE A 357 30.05 -5.66 1.62
C PHE A 357 29.24 -6.34 0.51
N LEU A 358 29.17 -5.72 -0.67
CA LEU A 358 28.40 -6.29 -1.79
C LEU A 358 28.97 -7.65 -2.25
N SER A 359 30.29 -7.83 -2.16
CA SER A 359 30.94 -9.11 -2.47
C SER A 359 30.53 -10.22 -1.49
N THR A 360 30.36 -9.91 -0.20
CA THR A 360 29.83 -10.89 0.78
C THR A 360 28.39 -11.32 0.51
N VAL A 361 27.61 -10.49 -0.18
CA VAL A 361 26.23 -10.77 -0.58
C VAL A 361 26.17 -11.45 -1.96
N GLY A 362 27.29 -11.51 -2.69
CA GLY A 362 27.38 -12.04 -4.06
C GLY A 362 27.00 -11.04 -5.16
N ILE A 363 26.86 -9.75 -4.84
CA ILE A 363 26.32 -8.74 -5.74
C ILE A 363 27.42 -7.92 -6.42
N THR A 364 27.33 -7.72 -7.74
CA THR A 364 28.26 -6.86 -8.49
C THR A 364 27.70 -5.46 -8.78
N VAL A 365 28.55 -4.44 -8.65
CA VAL A 365 28.20 -3.04 -9.00
C VAL A 365 28.32 -2.84 -10.51
N ASN A 366 27.46 -2.01 -11.09
CA ASN A 366 27.58 -1.62 -12.50
C ASN A 366 28.54 -0.42 -12.65
N PRO A 367 29.76 -0.60 -13.19
CA PRO A 367 30.74 0.49 -13.30
C PRO A 367 30.32 1.58 -14.30
N GLU A 368 29.53 1.24 -15.33
CA GLU A 368 29.10 2.23 -16.35
C GLU A 368 28.09 3.24 -15.82
N LYS A 369 27.32 2.84 -14.81
CA LYS A 369 26.22 3.65 -14.27
C LYS A 369 26.50 4.19 -12.88
N SER A 370 27.44 3.57 -12.17
CA SER A 370 27.87 4.05 -10.87
C SER A 370 28.94 5.12 -11.05
N TYR A 371 28.79 6.25 -10.38
CA TYR A 371 29.71 7.38 -10.54
C TYR A 371 29.84 8.20 -9.28
N LEU A 372 31.01 8.80 -9.10
CA LEU A 372 31.34 9.77 -8.08
C LEU A 372 31.32 11.18 -8.69
N LYS A 373 30.48 12.09 -8.16
CA LYS A 373 30.39 13.49 -8.62
C LYS A 373 30.20 14.45 -7.45
N LYS A 374 30.46 15.74 -7.66
CA LYS A 374 30.02 16.79 -6.74
C LYS A 374 28.51 16.99 -6.86
N CYS A 375 27.82 17.26 -5.75
CA CYS A 375 26.39 17.58 -5.77
C CYS A 375 26.08 18.88 -6.52
N THR A 376 27.06 19.75 -6.72
CA THR A 376 26.95 20.99 -7.51
C THR A 376 26.78 20.73 -9.00
N CYS A 377 27.35 19.64 -9.53
CA CYS A 377 27.15 19.22 -10.92
C CYS A 377 25.76 18.60 -11.15
N GLY A 378 25.08 18.23 -10.07
CA GLY A 378 23.79 17.56 -10.10
C GLY A 378 23.85 16.07 -10.40
N PHE A 379 22.86 15.34 -9.91
CA PHE A 379 22.70 13.91 -10.16
C PHE A 379 21.21 13.54 -10.27
N SER A 380 20.94 12.40 -10.91
CA SER A 380 19.58 11.88 -11.10
C SER A 380 19.32 10.70 -10.16
N PHE A 381 18.20 10.71 -9.45
CA PHE A 381 17.75 9.61 -8.57
C PHE A 381 16.22 9.48 -8.61
N LEU A 382 15.71 8.26 -8.82
CA LEU A 382 14.26 7.94 -8.87
C LEU A 382 13.41 8.82 -9.81
N GLY A 383 14.02 9.33 -10.90
CA GLY A 383 13.37 10.23 -11.87
C GLY A 383 13.40 11.71 -11.48
N PHE A 384 14.06 12.06 -10.39
CA PHE A 384 14.34 13.44 -9.98
C PHE A 384 15.77 13.82 -10.32
N GLN A 385 15.99 15.08 -10.67
CA GLN A 385 17.28 15.72 -10.76
C GLN A 385 17.50 16.53 -9.49
N ILE A 386 18.61 16.29 -8.80
CA ILE A 386 18.97 16.93 -7.54
C ILE A 386 20.27 17.71 -7.79
N ILE A 387 20.24 19.02 -7.54
CA ILE A 387 21.39 19.93 -7.76
C ILE A 387 21.55 20.83 -6.55
N GLN A 388 22.79 21.01 -6.09
CA GLN A 388 23.13 22.00 -5.08
C GLN A 388 23.66 23.26 -5.77
N LEU A 389 22.93 24.36 -5.68
CA LEU A 389 23.25 25.65 -6.29
C LEU A 389 23.86 26.58 -5.26
N ILE A 390 24.73 27.48 -5.69
CA ILE A 390 25.22 28.60 -4.87
C ILE A 390 24.33 29.80 -5.20
N LYS A 391 23.65 30.34 -4.20
CA LYS A 391 22.84 31.56 -4.34
C LYS A 391 23.09 32.46 -3.13
N ASN A 392 23.56 33.69 -3.37
CA ASN A 392 23.88 34.67 -2.32
C ASN A 392 24.83 34.06 -1.26
N ASP A 393 25.93 33.45 -1.71
CA ASP A 393 26.93 32.76 -0.88
C ASP A 393 26.41 31.62 0.00
N ARG A 394 25.17 31.17 -0.22
CA ARG A 394 24.56 30.05 0.48
C ARG A 394 24.23 28.92 -0.49
N TYR A 395 24.51 27.70 -0.07
CA TYR A 395 24.12 26.52 -0.84
C TYR A 395 22.63 26.24 -0.68
N LYS A 396 21.90 26.21 -1.80
CA LYS A 396 20.49 25.82 -1.87
C LYS A 396 20.33 24.56 -2.71
N VAL A 397 19.51 23.62 -2.24
CA VAL A 397 19.17 22.41 -2.98
C VAL A 397 17.97 22.69 -3.87
N LYS A 398 18.08 22.35 -5.15
CA LYS A 398 16.97 22.37 -6.11
C LYS A 398 16.69 20.95 -6.58
N ILE A 399 15.45 20.51 -6.41
CA ILE A 399 14.99 19.18 -6.84
C ILE A 399 13.89 19.36 -7.88
N THR A 400 14.11 18.86 -9.09
CA THR A 400 13.15 18.95 -10.21
C THR A 400 12.95 17.58 -10.86
N PRO A 401 11.90 17.38 -11.67
CA PRO A 401 11.81 16.19 -12.51
C PRO A 401 13.02 16.08 -13.47
N SER A 402 13.53 14.86 -13.70
CA SER A 402 14.67 14.64 -14.61
C SER A 402 14.28 14.85 -16.08
N LYS A 403 15.26 15.23 -16.91
CA LYS A 403 15.08 15.38 -18.36
C LYS A 403 14.53 14.09 -19.01
N SER A 404 15.13 12.95 -18.66
CA SER A 404 14.70 11.62 -19.14
C SER A 404 13.26 11.26 -18.72
N SER A 405 12.81 11.70 -17.54
CA SER A 405 11.42 11.50 -17.10
C SER A 405 10.44 12.35 -17.92
N ASN A 406 10.80 13.60 -18.20
CA ASN A 406 10.00 14.50 -19.05
C ASN A 406 9.90 13.96 -20.49
N GLU A 407 11.01 13.56 -21.10
CA GLU A 407 11.04 12.97 -22.43
C GLU A 407 10.19 11.71 -22.54
N ARG A 408 10.24 10.85 -21.50
CA ARG A 408 9.40 9.65 -21.44
C ARG A 408 7.91 9.97 -21.37
N LEU A 409 7.52 11.03 -20.65
CA LEU A 409 6.14 11.50 -20.61
C LEU A 409 5.69 11.97 -22.01
N LEU A 410 6.45 12.89 -22.60
CA LEU A 410 6.14 13.51 -23.90
C LEU A 410 6.13 12.50 -25.04
N SER A 411 7.04 11.52 -25.00
CA SER A 411 7.09 10.43 -25.96
C SER A 411 5.87 9.52 -25.86
N LYS A 412 5.40 9.23 -24.63
CA LYS A 412 4.19 8.44 -24.40
C LYS A 412 2.93 9.18 -24.84
N THR A 413 2.77 10.44 -24.47
CA THR A 413 1.61 11.25 -24.91
C THR A 413 1.59 11.36 -26.43
N GLY A 414 2.73 11.64 -27.04
CA GLY A 414 2.87 11.70 -28.50
C GLY A 414 2.63 10.35 -29.18
N ALA A 415 3.04 9.23 -28.58
CA ALA A 415 2.73 7.89 -29.10
C ALA A 415 1.23 7.58 -29.04
N ILE A 416 0.55 7.90 -27.94
CA ILE A 416 -0.91 7.75 -27.81
C ILE A 416 -1.61 8.55 -28.90
N MET A 417 -1.26 9.83 -29.09
CA MET A 417 -1.89 10.66 -30.12
C MET A 417 -1.61 10.17 -31.55
N ARG A 418 -0.42 9.62 -31.81
CA ARG A 418 -0.06 9.04 -33.12
C ARG A 418 -0.75 7.72 -33.41
N ASN A 419 -1.01 6.89 -32.40
CA ASN A 419 -1.68 5.60 -32.55
C ASN A 419 -3.20 5.77 -32.63
N TYR A 420 -3.76 6.71 -31.86
CA TYR A 420 -5.20 6.96 -31.78
C TYR A 420 -5.61 8.20 -32.56
N ARG A 421 -5.36 8.19 -33.88
CA ARG A 421 -5.58 9.36 -34.76
C ARG A 421 -7.06 9.73 -34.96
N ALA A 422 -7.93 8.73 -35.04
CA ALA A 422 -9.36 8.90 -35.40
C ALA A 422 -10.31 8.88 -34.19
N VAL A 423 -9.80 8.67 -32.99
CA VAL A 423 -10.58 8.47 -31.76
C VAL A 423 -11.30 9.76 -31.33
N SER A 424 -12.46 9.67 -30.67
CA SER A 424 -13.18 10.86 -30.17
C SER A 424 -12.34 11.67 -29.16
N SER A 425 -12.59 12.98 -29.06
CA SER A 425 -11.89 13.83 -28.07
C SER A 425 -12.12 13.33 -26.63
N TYR A 426 -13.34 12.87 -26.32
CA TYR A 426 -13.67 12.27 -25.03
C TYR A 426 -12.79 11.05 -24.70
N GLN A 427 -12.67 10.10 -25.63
CA GLN A 427 -11.84 8.90 -25.43
C GLN A 427 -10.35 9.23 -25.34
N LEU A 428 -9.87 10.19 -26.14
CA LEU A 428 -8.49 10.67 -26.04
C LEU A 428 -8.19 11.24 -24.65
N ILE A 429 -9.10 12.05 -24.11
CA ILE A 429 -8.97 12.61 -22.75
C ILE A 429 -8.94 11.48 -21.71
N MET A 430 -9.79 10.46 -21.85
CA MET A 430 -9.79 9.30 -20.94
C MET A 430 -8.48 8.51 -20.95
N MET A 431 -7.76 8.48 -22.07
CA MET A 431 -6.44 7.85 -22.15
C MET A 431 -5.32 8.76 -21.60
N LEU A 432 -5.34 10.05 -21.92
CA LEU A 432 -4.26 10.98 -21.55
C LEU A 432 -4.34 11.44 -20.08
N ARG A 433 -5.55 11.69 -19.58
CA ARG A 433 -5.77 12.28 -18.25
C ARG A 433 -5.15 11.45 -17.12
N PRO A 434 -5.33 10.11 -17.03
CA PRO A 434 -4.71 9.31 -15.98
C PRO A 434 -3.17 9.35 -16.04
N LEU A 435 -2.60 9.40 -17.24
CA LEU A 435 -1.16 9.43 -17.45
C LEU A 435 -0.55 10.78 -17.02
N ILE A 436 -1.17 11.89 -17.42
CA ILE A 436 -0.73 13.25 -17.05
C ILE A 436 -0.90 13.47 -15.55
N LEU A 437 -2.08 13.15 -14.99
CA LEU A 437 -2.33 13.31 -13.57
C LEU A 437 -1.50 12.36 -12.72
N GLY A 438 -1.27 11.13 -13.17
CA GLY A 438 -0.39 10.18 -12.48
C GLY A 438 1.04 10.70 -12.40
N TRP A 439 1.57 11.20 -13.52
CA TRP A 439 2.91 11.81 -13.55
C TRP A 439 2.98 13.07 -12.68
N GLY A 440 2.01 13.99 -12.80
CA GLY A 440 1.97 15.20 -12.00
C GLY A 440 1.82 14.92 -10.50
N ASN A 441 0.98 13.95 -10.10
CA ASN A 441 0.82 13.55 -8.70
C ASN A 441 2.08 12.94 -8.08
N TYR A 442 2.94 12.32 -8.90
CA TYR A 442 4.24 11.83 -8.46
C TYR A 442 5.23 13.00 -8.29
N PHE A 443 5.33 13.90 -9.26
CA PHE A 443 6.34 14.97 -9.24
C PHE A 443 5.96 16.21 -8.44
N LYS A 444 4.72 16.35 -7.97
CA LYS A 444 4.25 17.53 -7.21
C LYS A 444 5.02 17.81 -5.91
N TYR A 445 5.74 16.82 -5.38
CA TYR A 445 6.56 16.96 -4.17
C TYR A 445 7.96 17.55 -4.42
N SER A 446 8.12 18.29 -5.52
CA SER A 446 9.40 18.88 -5.94
C SER A 446 9.19 20.30 -6.48
N GLU A 447 10.26 21.00 -6.84
CA GLU A 447 10.20 22.31 -7.49
C GLU A 447 9.78 22.14 -8.96
N CYS A 448 8.52 21.79 -9.17
CA CYS A 448 8.02 21.32 -10.45
C CYS A 448 7.20 22.35 -11.25
N SER A 449 6.86 23.51 -10.69
CA SER A 449 5.97 24.50 -11.31
C SER A 449 6.39 24.88 -12.73
N ASP A 450 7.65 25.28 -12.93
CA ASP A 450 8.19 25.64 -14.25
C ASP A 450 8.18 24.45 -15.22
N THR A 451 8.49 23.26 -14.71
CA THR A 451 8.50 22.03 -15.51
C THR A 451 7.09 21.64 -15.93
N PHE A 452 6.11 21.79 -15.05
CA PHE A 452 4.71 21.52 -15.31
C PHE A 452 4.13 22.49 -16.34
N GLN A 453 4.50 23.77 -16.28
CA GLN A 453 4.11 24.75 -17.30
C GLN A 453 4.69 24.39 -18.67
N LYS A 454 6.00 24.10 -18.74
CA LYS A 454 6.68 23.67 -19.97
C LYS A 454 6.05 22.41 -20.56
N ASN A 455 5.87 21.36 -19.75
CA ASN A 455 5.26 20.12 -20.19
C ASN A 455 3.79 20.32 -20.61
N SER A 456 3.04 21.17 -19.90
CA SER A 456 1.66 21.51 -20.30
C SER A 456 1.60 22.16 -21.66
N HIS A 457 2.53 23.09 -21.94
CA HIS A 457 2.63 23.75 -23.23
C HIS A 457 2.99 22.75 -24.34
N LEU A 458 3.98 21.88 -24.13
CA LEU A 458 4.39 20.87 -25.11
C LEU A 458 3.28 19.84 -25.39
N ILE A 459 2.59 19.37 -24.35
CA ILE A 459 1.44 18.48 -24.51
C ILE A 459 0.32 19.21 -25.26
N PHE A 460 0.06 20.48 -24.94
CA PHE A 460 -0.91 21.30 -25.67
C PHE A 460 -0.54 21.42 -27.15
N GLN A 461 0.72 21.65 -27.51
CA GLN A 461 1.16 21.66 -28.91
C GLN A 461 0.87 20.32 -29.61
N GLN A 462 1.10 19.19 -28.95
CA GLN A 462 0.78 17.86 -29.48
C GLN A 462 -0.74 17.69 -29.69
N VAL A 463 -1.56 18.09 -28.70
CA VAL A 463 -3.03 18.06 -28.79
C VAL A 463 -3.52 18.96 -29.91
N ARG A 464 -2.99 20.19 -29.99
CA ARG A 464 -3.31 21.19 -31.01
C ARG A 464 -3.05 20.62 -32.41
N ALA A 465 -1.88 20.03 -32.63
CA ALA A 465 -1.55 19.38 -33.90
C ALA A 465 -2.50 18.22 -34.22
N TRP A 466 -2.87 17.42 -33.20
CA TRP A 466 -3.84 16.33 -33.38
C TRP A 466 -5.24 16.85 -33.75
N VAL A 467 -5.72 17.93 -33.11
CA VAL A 467 -7.05 18.52 -33.39
C VAL A 467 -7.10 19.12 -34.79
N PHE A 468 -6.16 20.02 -35.13
CA PHE A 468 -6.20 20.74 -36.41
C PHE A 468 -5.90 19.87 -37.62
N ARG A 469 -5.26 18.71 -37.42
CA ARG A 469 -5.07 17.72 -38.49
C ARG A 469 -6.39 17.04 -38.89
N ARG A 470 -7.36 16.90 -37.97
CA ARG A 470 -8.56 16.07 -38.19
C ARG A 470 -9.63 16.73 -39.03
N ASP A 471 -9.69 18.05 -38.97
CA ASP A 471 -10.73 18.82 -39.62
C ASP A 471 -10.07 19.86 -40.51
N THR A 472 -9.96 19.54 -41.80
CA THR A 472 -9.43 20.43 -42.82
C THR A 472 -10.52 21.16 -43.59
N ARG A 473 -11.80 20.82 -43.32
CA ARG A 473 -12.96 21.33 -44.08
C ARG A 473 -13.56 22.58 -43.45
N HIS A 474 -13.47 22.73 -42.13
CA HIS A 474 -13.99 23.89 -41.43
C HIS A 474 -12.89 24.92 -41.12
N GLY A 475 -13.30 26.18 -40.97
CA GLY A 475 -12.41 27.26 -40.55
C GLY A 475 -11.78 27.00 -39.17
N ARG A 476 -10.55 27.49 -38.96
CA ARG A 476 -9.80 27.26 -37.71
C ARG A 476 -10.53 27.71 -36.45
N MET A 477 -11.31 28.79 -36.53
CA MET A 477 -12.09 29.31 -35.41
C MET A 477 -13.21 28.36 -34.98
N TYR A 478 -13.90 27.75 -35.93
CA TYR A 478 -14.94 26.75 -35.64
C TYR A 478 -14.34 25.53 -34.94
N ILE A 479 -13.20 25.03 -35.44
CA ILE A 479 -12.50 23.90 -34.83
C ILE A 479 -12.03 24.24 -33.42
N LYS A 480 -11.52 25.46 -33.22
CA LYS A 480 -11.12 25.97 -31.91
C LYS A 480 -12.30 25.93 -30.94
N GLU A 481 -13.43 26.56 -31.24
CA GLU A 481 -14.58 26.55 -30.30
C GLU A 481 -15.17 25.15 -30.06
N LYS A 482 -15.10 24.26 -31.05
CA LYS A 482 -15.58 22.88 -30.91
C LYS A 482 -14.77 22.04 -29.92
N TYR A 483 -13.44 22.13 -29.95
CA TYR A 483 -12.55 21.30 -29.13
C TYR A 483 -11.94 22.04 -27.93
N PHE A 484 -11.93 23.37 -27.98
CA PHE A 484 -11.38 24.30 -26.99
C PHE A 484 -12.40 25.44 -26.78
N PRO A 485 -13.52 25.16 -26.09
CA PRO A 485 -14.58 26.13 -25.92
C PRO A 485 -14.11 27.32 -25.07
N SER A 486 -14.37 28.54 -25.55
CA SER A 486 -14.02 29.76 -24.80
C SER A 486 -14.89 29.93 -23.56
N ASN A 487 -14.35 30.58 -22.53
CA ASN A 487 -15.07 30.97 -21.30
C ASN A 487 -15.70 29.81 -20.47
N LYS A 488 -15.31 28.56 -20.72
CA LYS A 488 -15.79 27.43 -19.93
C LYS A 488 -15.10 27.36 -18.55
N GLU A 489 -15.89 27.14 -17.51
CA GLU A 489 -15.39 26.89 -16.15
C GLU A 489 -15.09 25.40 -15.94
N TYR A 490 -13.89 25.09 -15.47
CA TYR A 490 -13.44 23.74 -15.15
C TYR A 490 -13.21 23.61 -13.64
N LEU A 491 -13.89 22.64 -13.01
CA LEU A 491 -13.66 22.31 -11.61
C LEU A 491 -12.55 21.26 -11.51
N PHE A 492 -11.40 21.63 -10.94
CA PHE A 492 -10.28 20.73 -10.70
C PHE A 492 -9.84 20.79 -9.23
N GLN A 493 -9.88 19.64 -8.53
CA GLN A 493 -9.51 19.52 -7.11
C GLN A 493 -10.19 20.54 -6.18
N GLY A 494 -11.42 20.98 -6.50
CA GLY A 494 -12.19 21.95 -5.71
C GLY A 494 -11.97 23.40 -6.11
N THR A 495 -11.03 23.69 -7.02
CA THR A 495 -10.75 25.03 -7.55
C THR A 495 -11.38 25.19 -8.93
N LYS A 496 -12.00 26.35 -9.17
CA LYS A 496 -12.52 26.72 -10.49
C LYS A 496 -11.41 27.33 -11.34
N HIS A 497 -11.22 26.82 -12.54
CA HIS A 497 -10.28 27.33 -13.53
C HIS A 497 -11.04 27.81 -14.77
N LYS A 498 -10.64 28.94 -15.34
CA LYS A 498 -11.10 29.45 -16.64
C LYS A 498 -9.89 29.51 -17.57
N ASP A 499 -9.94 28.78 -18.66
CA ASP A 499 -8.88 28.76 -19.67
C ASP A 499 -9.47 28.37 -21.04
N ASN A 500 -9.03 29.04 -22.10
CA ASN A 500 -9.60 28.92 -23.44
C ASN A 500 -8.99 27.78 -24.27
N TRP A 501 -7.88 27.18 -23.82
CA TRP A 501 -7.15 26.16 -24.59
C TRP A 501 -7.17 24.78 -23.93
N ILE A 502 -8.32 24.43 -23.34
CA ILE A 502 -8.54 23.15 -22.68
C ILE A 502 -9.26 22.19 -23.60
N LEU A 503 -8.61 21.05 -23.90
CA LEU A 503 -9.23 20.01 -24.71
C LEU A 503 -10.48 19.49 -24.01
N PHE A 504 -11.61 19.62 -24.71
CA PHE A 504 -12.92 19.25 -24.23
C PHE A 504 -13.54 18.17 -25.13
N GLY A 505 -14.32 17.28 -24.52
CA GLY A 505 -15.03 16.23 -25.23
C GLY A 505 -16.29 15.82 -24.51
N THR A 506 -17.34 15.57 -25.30
CA THR A 506 -18.61 15.04 -24.82
C THR A 506 -18.88 13.67 -25.42
N THR A 507 -19.63 12.84 -24.71
CA THR A 507 -20.17 11.60 -25.23
C THR A 507 -21.61 11.43 -24.78
N SER A 508 -22.49 11.03 -25.70
CA SER A 508 -23.86 10.64 -25.36
C SER A 508 -23.83 9.22 -24.79
N SER A 509 -24.46 9.03 -23.63
CA SER A 509 -24.58 7.70 -23.03
C SER A 509 -26.01 7.25 -23.19
N LYS A 510 -26.22 6.01 -23.67
CA LYS A 510 -27.57 5.41 -23.81
C LYS A 510 -28.36 5.35 -22.47
N TYR A 511 -27.68 5.47 -21.33
CA TYR A 511 -28.25 5.30 -19.99
C TYR A 511 -28.32 6.60 -19.17
N SER A 512 -27.86 7.73 -19.71
CA SER A 512 -27.83 9.01 -18.97
C SER A 512 -28.35 10.12 -19.87
N SER A 513 -29.42 10.79 -19.42
CA SER A 513 -30.09 11.88 -20.14
C SER A 513 -29.18 13.09 -20.37
N SER A 514 -28.15 13.28 -19.54
CA SER A 514 -27.12 14.30 -19.73
C SER A 514 -25.86 13.74 -20.40
N PRO A 515 -25.27 14.45 -21.39
CA PRO A 515 -24.02 14.05 -22.01
C PRO A 515 -22.89 14.02 -20.98
N LYS A 516 -22.02 12.99 -21.05
CA LYS A 516 -20.85 12.91 -20.20
C LYS A 516 -19.76 13.81 -20.76
N GLU A 517 -19.32 14.75 -19.94
CA GLU A 517 -18.27 15.69 -20.30
C GLU A 517 -16.90 15.24 -19.74
N ALA A 518 -15.86 15.45 -20.52
CA ALA A 518 -14.48 15.27 -20.11
C ALA A 518 -13.63 16.45 -20.59
N TYR A 519 -12.62 16.79 -19.79
CA TYR A 519 -11.62 17.79 -20.12
C TYR A 519 -10.22 17.33 -19.73
N LEU A 520 -9.20 17.85 -20.41
CA LEU A 520 -7.79 17.56 -20.12
C LEU A 520 -7.19 18.67 -19.23
N PRO A 521 -6.94 18.43 -17.92
CA PRO A 521 -6.39 19.45 -17.05
C PRO A 521 -4.96 19.84 -17.44
N HIS A 522 -4.61 21.12 -17.30
CA HIS A 522 -3.21 21.52 -17.35
C HIS A 522 -2.45 20.98 -16.14
N MET A 523 -1.21 20.59 -16.37
CA MET A 523 -0.35 20.10 -15.30
C MET A 523 0.03 21.22 -14.33
N SER A 524 0.06 22.48 -14.80
CA SER A 524 0.27 23.66 -13.95
C SER A 524 -0.81 23.87 -12.89
N TRP A 525 -1.99 23.26 -13.04
CA TRP A 525 -3.05 23.31 -12.02
C TRP A 525 -2.75 22.40 -10.82
N ILE A 526 -1.78 21.49 -10.94
CA ILE A 526 -1.34 20.66 -9.83
C ILE A 526 -0.40 21.49 -8.96
N GLN A 527 -0.85 21.82 -7.75
CA GLN A 527 -0.04 22.57 -6.79
C GLN A 527 1.15 21.74 -6.30
N SER A 528 2.31 22.39 -6.22
CA SER A 528 3.49 21.84 -5.55
C SER A 528 3.23 21.78 -4.04
N VAL A 529 3.55 20.65 -3.41
CA VAL A 529 3.31 20.39 -1.99
C VAL A 529 4.58 19.86 -1.35
N LYS A 530 4.88 20.24 -0.11
CA LYS A 530 6.01 19.64 0.63
C LYS A 530 5.67 18.22 1.06
N HIS A 531 6.61 17.30 0.85
CA HIS A 531 6.48 15.93 1.35
C HIS A 531 7.04 15.82 2.75
N VAL A 532 6.39 15.06 3.63
CA VAL A 532 6.86 14.81 4.99
C VAL A 532 7.42 13.40 5.06
N LYS A 533 8.73 13.27 5.27
CA LYS A 533 9.44 11.98 5.39
C LYS A 533 8.89 11.10 6.53
N VAL A 534 8.99 9.77 6.40
CA VAL A 534 8.68 8.83 7.49
C VAL A 534 9.64 9.05 8.67
N VAL A 535 9.11 9.18 9.87
CA VAL A 535 9.93 9.23 11.09
C VAL A 535 10.73 7.94 11.23
N ALA A 536 12.02 8.07 11.56
CA ALA A 536 12.92 6.92 11.74
C ALA A 536 12.33 5.92 12.75
N GLY A 537 12.40 4.62 12.42
CA GLY A 537 11.89 3.53 13.26
C GLY A 537 10.37 3.32 13.22
N LYS A 538 9.57 4.24 12.66
CA LYS A 538 8.12 4.01 12.51
C LYS A 538 7.83 2.97 11.44
N SER A 539 6.87 2.10 11.74
CA SER A 539 6.40 1.02 10.86
C SER A 539 4.89 0.91 10.97
N PRO A 540 4.13 0.57 9.92
CA PRO A 540 2.69 0.33 10.06
C PRO A 540 2.32 -0.65 11.18
N PHE A 541 3.23 -1.56 11.53
CA PHE A 541 3.02 -2.58 12.56
C PHE A 541 3.29 -2.11 14.00
N ASP A 542 3.80 -0.89 14.21
CA ASP A 542 4.17 -0.33 15.52
C ASP A 542 2.97 -0.05 16.45
N GLY A 543 1.76 0.04 15.89
CA GLY A 543 0.53 0.34 16.63
C GLY A 543 0.24 1.84 16.77
N ASP A 544 1.02 2.72 16.15
CA ASP A 544 0.78 4.17 16.08
C ASP A 544 -0.19 4.50 14.93
N HIS A 545 -1.43 4.05 15.09
CA HIS A 545 -2.46 4.30 14.09
C HIS A 545 -2.76 5.79 13.92
N VAL A 546 -2.45 6.66 14.87
CA VAL A 546 -2.70 8.11 14.75
C VAL A 546 -1.75 8.71 13.73
N TYR A 547 -0.45 8.44 13.86
CA TYR A 547 0.56 8.81 12.88
C TYR A 547 0.20 8.27 11.48
N TRP A 548 -0.11 6.97 11.40
CA TRP A 548 -0.46 6.34 10.12
C TRP A 548 -1.80 6.81 9.55
N THR A 549 -2.75 7.30 10.36
CA THR A 549 -4.00 7.92 9.85
C THR A 549 -3.73 9.22 9.12
N ARG A 550 -2.89 10.07 9.72
CA ARG A 550 -2.54 11.38 9.17
C ARG A 550 -1.75 11.21 7.88
N ARG A 551 -0.84 10.24 7.85
CA ARG A 551 0.06 9.98 6.72
C ARG A 551 -0.55 9.12 5.62
N MET A 552 -1.00 7.91 5.95
CA MET A 552 -1.46 6.90 4.99
C MET A 552 -2.60 6.06 5.57
N ALA A 553 -3.84 6.56 5.45
CA ALA A 553 -5.04 5.91 5.98
C ALA A 553 -5.26 4.46 5.51
N ARG A 554 -4.59 4.00 4.44
CA ARG A 554 -4.67 2.62 3.93
C ARG A 554 -4.12 1.57 4.88
N TYR A 555 -3.12 1.93 5.69
CA TYR A 555 -2.47 1.02 6.64
C TYR A 555 -3.13 1.02 8.01
N ASN A 556 -4.18 1.81 8.16
CA ASN A 556 -4.88 1.92 9.42
C ASN A 556 -6.08 0.98 9.46
N VAL A 557 -6.12 0.18 10.52
CA VAL A 557 -7.13 -0.81 10.88
C VAL A 557 -8.41 -0.16 11.45
N LEU A 558 -8.33 1.12 11.84
CA LEU A 558 -9.44 1.87 12.43
C LEU A 558 -10.60 2.08 11.44
N PRO A 559 -11.85 2.13 11.94
CA PRO A 559 -13.02 2.41 11.11
C PRO A 559 -12.88 3.71 10.32
N ILE A 560 -13.53 3.79 9.14
CA ILE A 560 -13.51 5.00 8.29
C ILE A 560 -13.92 6.24 9.10
N ARG A 561 -14.95 6.13 9.94
CA ARG A 561 -15.44 7.23 10.79
C ARG A 561 -14.35 7.78 11.71
N VAL A 562 -13.67 6.91 12.46
CA VAL A 562 -12.56 7.30 13.35
C VAL A 562 -11.44 7.95 12.54
N ARG A 563 -11.11 7.41 11.36
CA ARG A 563 -10.07 7.99 10.48
C ARG A 563 -10.45 9.38 9.99
N THR A 564 -11.71 9.60 9.63
CA THR A 564 -12.21 10.91 9.21
C THR A 564 -12.17 11.90 10.36
N LEU A 565 -12.62 11.52 11.55
CA LEU A 565 -12.58 12.38 12.74
C LEU A 565 -11.15 12.72 13.18
N LEU A 566 -10.24 11.74 13.18
CA LEU A 566 -8.81 11.99 13.46
C LEU A 566 -8.21 13.02 12.48
N LYS A 567 -8.62 12.98 11.21
CA LYS A 567 -8.18 13.97 10.21
C LYS A 567 -8.80 15.35 10.46
N LEU A 568 -10.10 15.41 10.73
CA LEU A 568 -10.81 16.67 11.00
C LEU A 568 -10.29 17.36 12.27
N GLN A 569 -10.08 16.59 13.34
CA GLN A 569 -9.59 17.07 14.64
C GLN A 569 -8.07 17.17 14.73
N LYS A 570 -7.35 16.89 13.62
CA LYS A 570 -5.88 16.88 13.55
C LYS A 570 -5.21 15.99 14.60
N GLY A 571 -5.90 14.96 15.09
CA GLY A 571 -5.42 14.05 16.14
C GLY A 571 -5.42 14.65 17.55
N ILE A 572 -6.17 15.72 17.80
CA ILE A 572 -6.23 16.42 19.08
C ILE A 572 -7.58 16.14 19.77
N CYS A 573 -7.55 15.89 21.08
CA CYS A 573 -8.74 15.73 21.90
C CYS A 573 -9.48 17.07 22.04
N THR A 574 -10.79 17.08 21.80
CA THR A 574 -11.58 18.33 21.87
C THR A 574 -11.76 18.87 23.29
N LEU A 575 -11.64 18.01 24.32
CA LEU A 575 -11.80 18.41 25.72
C LEU A 575 -10.51 18.95 26.34
N CYS A 576 -9.43 18.19 26.27
CA CYS A 576 -8.17 18.55 26.94
C CYS A 576 -7.12 19.16 26.01
N ARG A 577 -7.39 19.23 24.70
CA ARG A 577 -6.47 19.73 23.66
C ARG A 577 -5.11 19.01 23.58
N LYS A 578 -4.97 17.83 24.19
CA LYS A 578 -3.78 16.97 24.08
C LYS A 578 -3.91 15.97 22.92
N GLU A 579 -2.79 15.44 22.44
CA GLU A 579 -2.75 14.47 21.34
C GLU A 579 -3.45 13.15 21.70
N LEU A 580 -4.25 12.64 20.78
CA LEU A 580 -4.91 11.33 20.89
C LEU A 580 -3.89 10.25 20.51
N THR A 581 -3.59 9.34 21.44
CA THR A 581 -2.81 8.12 21.17
C THR A 581 -3.73 6.91 21.06
N THR A 582 -3.31 5.90 20.30
CA THR A 582 -4.13 4.71 19.98
C THR A 582 -4.72 3.93 21.15
N PRO A 583 -4.11 3.85 22.35
CA PRO A 583 -4.75 3.22 23.50
C PRO A 583 -5.78 4.11 24.20
N ASN A 584 -5.80 5.41 23.90
CA ASN A 584 -6.33 6.42 24.79
C ASN A 584 -7.56 7.17 24.27
N PHE A 585 -8.22 6.78 23.17
CA PHE A 585 -9.39 7.53 22.67
C PHE A 585 -10.66 6.71 22.46
N TYR A 586 -11.81 7.32 22.80
CA TYR A 586 -13.17 6.83 22.57
C TYR A 586 -13.96 7.78 21.65
N LEU A 587 -14.94 7.23 20.93
CA LEU A 587 -15.98 7.98 20.24
C LEU A 587 -17.08 8.33 21.25
N ASN A 588 -17.47 9.61 21.34
CA ASN A 588 -18.59 10.02 22.19
C ASN A 588 -19.76 10.54 21.33
N SER A 589 -20.94 9.98 21.56
CA SER A 589 -22.26 10.50 21.22
C SER A 589 -23.11 10.30 22.47
N VAL A 590 -23.71 11.35 23.00
CA VAL A 590 -24.35 11.34 24.32
C VAL A 590 -25.37 10.18 24.46
N GLN A 591 -25.09 9.28 25.44
CA GLN A 591 -25.85 8.15 26.05
C GLN A 591 -26.00 6.83 25.24
N LYS A 592 -25.15 5.80 25.45
CA LYS A 592 -25.14 4.62 26.41
C LYS A 592 -25.95 3.41 25.86
N GLU A 593 -25.47 2.14 25.78
CA GLU A 593 -24.63 1.34 26.70
C GLU A 593 -23.78 0.21 26.02
N LYS A 594 -22.79 -0.27 26.81
CA LYS A 594 -22.10 -1.58 26.82
C LYS A 594 -21.07 -1.93 25.72
N TYR A 595 -19.81 -1.81 26.13
CA TYR A 595 -18.62 -2.61 25.80
C TYR A 595 -18.51 -3.30 24.44
N MET A 596 -17.43 -2.92 23.72
CA MET A 596 -16.72 -3.65 22.67
C MET A 596 -17.38 -4.95 22.16
N ASP A 597 -18.30 -4.79 21.23
CA ASP A 597 -18.32 -5.40 19.92
C ASP A 597 -19.51 -4.77 19.19
N VAL A 598 -19.52 -4.79 17.86
CA VAL A 598 -20.57 -4.18 17.01
C VAL A 598 -20.42 -2.66 16.77
N ILE A 599 -19.80 -2.35 15.62
CA ILE A 599 -20.09 -1.13 14.86
C ILE A 599 -21.42 -1.40 14.15
N GLU A 600 -22.55 -0.97 14.69
CA GLU A 600 -23.81 -0.82 13.94
C GLU A 600 -24.56 0.44 14.37
N VAL A 601 -25.53 0.83 13.53
CA VAL A 601 -26.04 2.18 13.29
C VAL A 601 -27.57 2.14 13.30
N ASN A 602 -28.23 3.18 13.87
CA ASN A 602 -29.54 3.80 13.51
C ASN A 602 -30.36 4.27 14.76
N PRO A 603 -31.50 5.00 14.64
CA PRO A 603 -31.62 6.44 14.35
C PRO A 603 -32.55 7.21 15.35
N GLY A 604 -32.50 8.56 15.35
CA GLY A 604 -33.49 9.46 16.01
C GLY A 604 -33.09 9.93 17.41
N ILE A 605 -33.38 11.15 17.90
CA ILE A 605 -34.49 12.07 17.63
C ILE A 605 -34.00 13.53 17.71
N SER A 606 -34.54 14.39 16.85
CA SER A 606 -34.40 15.84 16.85
C SER A 606 -35.46 16.50 17.76
N LYS A 607 -35.10 17.62 18.39
CA LYS A 607 -36.06 18.67 18.79
C LYS A 607 -35.52 20.03 18.35
N SER A 608 -36.11 20.59 17.29
CA SER A 608 -36.81 21.89 17.33
C SER A 608 -37.22 22.37 15.94
N LYS A 609 -38.54 22.52 15.75
CA LYS A 609 -39.29 23.46 14.89
C LYS A 609 -38.82 23.67 13.43
N GLY A 610 -39.57 23.05 12.52
CA GLY A 610 -40.19 23.75 11.39
C GLY A 610 -39.40 23.97 10.11
N VAL A 611 -38.99 22.90 9.41
CA VAL A 611 -39.07 22.72 7.93
C VAL A 611 -39.02 21.21 7.67
N HIS A 612 -40.00 20.66 6.94
CA HIS A 612 -40.00 19.24 6.53
C HIS A 612 -38.84 18.97 5.55
N PHE A 613 -37.78 18.33 6.03
CA PHE A 613 -36.89 17.53 5.19
C PHE A 613 -36.75 16.13 5.78
N SER A 614 -37.09 15.14 4.95
CA SER A 614 -37.12 13.73 5.28
C SER A 614 -35.82 13.23 5.88
N ALA A 615 -35.93 12.42 6.93
CA ALA A 615 -34.87 11.62 7.51
C ALA A 615 -34.14 10.79 6.43
N LYS A 616 -32.89 11.15 6.10
CA LYS A 616 -31.89 10.30 5.42
C LYS A 616 -30.56 11.07 5.27
N LYS A 617 -29.62 10.85 6.20
CA LYS A 617 -28.15 10.72 6.03
C LYS A 617 -27.41 11.09 7.32
N ASP A 618 -26.79 10.09 7.95
CA ASP A 618 -25.80 10.28 9.00
C ASP A 618 -24.59 11.04 8.44
N VAL A 619 -24.40 12.28 8.90
CA VAL A 619 -23.23 13.08 8.52
C VAL A 619 -22.31 13.21 9.74
N CYS A 620 -21.00 12.98 9.55
CA CYS A 620 -19.96 12.97 10.58
C CYS A 620 -19.80 14.27 11.41
N PHE A 621 -20.64 15.29 11.21
CA PHE A 621 -20.49 16.62 11.80
C PHE A 621 -20.75 16.66 13.32
N ASN A 622 -21.51 15.70 13.87
CA ASN A 622 -21.91 15.74 15.29
C ASN A 622 -21.06 14.83 16.21
N LEU A 623 -19.98 14.21 15.70
CA LEU A 623 -19.17 13.25 16.45
C LEU A 623 -17.78 13.82 16.75
N GLN A 624 -17.24 13.47 17.92
CA GLN A 624 -15.91 13.90 18.34
C GLN A 624 -15.12 12.75 18.99
N LEU A 625 -13.80 12.71 18.78
CA LEU A 625 -12.89 11.84 19.54
C LEU A 625 -12.34 12.57 20.76
N ILE A 626 -12.36 11.89 21.89
CA ILE A 626 -11.85 12.38 23.17
C ILE A 626 -11.05 11.29 23.87
N HIS A 627 -10.20 11.67 24.83
CA HIS A 627 -9.48 10.66 25.61
C HIS A 627 -10.43 9.83 26.48
N CYS A 628 -10.06 8.58 26.75
CA CYS A 628 -10.76 7.71 27.71
C CYS A 628 -10.91 8.40 29.07
N THR A 629 -9.81 8.97 29.57
CA THR A 629 -9.79 9.70 30.85
C THR A 629 -10.63 10.97 30.82
N CYS A 630 -10.65 11.69 29.69
CA CYS A 630 -11.49 12.87 29.51
C CYS A 630 -12.97 12.50 29.42
N HIS A 631 -13.30 11.36 28.81
CA HIS A 631 -14.65 10.83 28.77
C HIS A 631 -15.14 10.47 30.18
N VAL A 632 -14.35 9.73 30.96
CA VAL A 632 -14.68 9.38 32.35
C VAL A 632 -14.86 10.63 33.21
N LYS A 633 -13.97 11.62 33.12
CA LYS A 633 -14.10 12.89 33.86
C LYS A 633 -15.37 13.66 33.47
N ASN A 634 -15.72 13.67 32.17
CA ASN A 634 -16.93 14.33 31.68
C ASN A 634 -18.21 13.60 32.14
N LEU A 635 -18.18 12.27 32.26
CA LEU A 635 -19.29 11.51 32.86
C LEU A 635 -19.43 11.84 34.35
N GLN A 636 -18.33 11.82 35.11
CA GLN A 636 -18.33 12.16 36.53
C GLN A 636 -18.80 13.59 36.80
N SER A 637 -18.40 14.57 35.98
CA SER A 637 -18.89 15.95 36.11
C SER A 637 -20.38 16.06 35.80
N LYS A 638 -20.90 15.30 34.83
CA LYS A 638 -22.34 15.27 34.53
C LYS A 638 -23.16 14.57 35.62
N ASP A 639 -22.63 13.51 36.19
CA ASP A 639 -23.26 12.80 37.31
C ASP A 639 -23.23 13.67 38.59
N ALA A 640 -22.16 14.43 38.81
CA ALA A 640 -22.09 15.45 39.88
C ALA A 640 -23.12 16.57 39.67
N ILE A 641 -23.24 17.11 38.46
CA ILE A 641 -24.26 18.12 38.12
C ILE A 641 -25.69 17.57 38.29
N ARG A 642 -25.93 16.29 37.96
CA ARG A 642 -27.23 15.65 38.21
C ARG A 642 -27.52 15.47 39.71
N LYS A 643 -26.51 15.12 40.52
CA LYS A 643 -26.66 15.03 41.97
C LYS A 643 -26.89 16.40 42.62
N THR A 644 -26.22 17.45 42.17
CA THR A 644 -26.46 18.82 42.66
C THR A 644 -27.82 19.37 42.22
N ASN A 645 -28.28 19.03 41.00
CA ASN A 645 -29.60 19.44 40.55
C ASN A 645 -30.73 18.67 41.25
N ASN A 646 -30.52 17.40 41.62
CA ASN A 646 -31.47 16.67 42.45
C ASN A 646 -31.49 17.17 43.90
N MET A 647 -30.34 17.57 44.47
CA MET A 647 -30.30 18.22 45.79
C MET A 647 -30.89 19.63 45.79
N GLY A 648 -30.90 20.33 44.66
CA GLY A 648 -31.56 21.63 44.50
C GLY A 648 -33.09 21.54 44.42
N GLN A 649 -33.64 20.38 44.01
CA GLN A 649 -35.09 20.18 43.97
C GLN A 649 -35.70 19.77 45.31
N GLU A 650 -34.92 19.32 46.30
CA GLU A 650 -35.41 19.01 47.65
C GLU A 650 -35.39 20.22 48.61
N LEU A 651 -34.85 21.37 48.20
CA LEU A 651 -34.77 22.58 49.04
C LEU A 651 -35.75 23.70 48.64
N ASP A 652 -36.45 23.57 47.51
CA ASP A 652 -37.39 24.59 47.00
C ASP A 652 -38.88 24.24 47.23
N GLU A 653 -39.23 23.12 47.89
CA GLU A 653 -40.62 22.76 48.23
C GLU A 653 -41.05 23.14 49.67
N ALA A 654 -40.21 23.85 50.44
CA ALA A 654 -40.54 24.28 51.80
C ALA A 654 -40.48 25.80 51.95
N LYS A 655 -41.43 26.52 51.32
CA LYS A 655 -41.94 27.86 51.73
C LYS A 655 -42.83 28.47 50.64
N VAL A 656 -44.14 28.23 50.69
CA VAL A 656 -45.21 29.24 50.53
C VAL A 656 -46.48 28.69 51.18
N SER A 657 -46.88 29.28 52.30
CA SER A 657 -48.18 29.12 52.94
C SER A 657 -49.26 29.97 52.25
N CYS A 658 -50.53 29.55 52.34
CA CYS A 658 -51.75 30.28 52.82
C CYS A 658 -53.05 29.90 52.04
N PRO A 659 -54.28 30.12 52.56
CA PRO A 659 -54.91 29.39 53.67
C PRO A 659 -56.40 28.99 53.40
N ASP A 660 -56.98 28.32 54.41
CA ASP A 660 -58.41 28.25 54.78
C ASP A 660 -59.46 27.55 53.89
N ARG A 661 -59.92 26.39 54.40
CA ARG A 661 -61.35 26.12 54.63
C ARG A 661 -61.53 25.13 55.79
N LYS A 662 -62.25 25.60 56.81
CA LYS A 662 -62.78 24.85 57.95
C LYS A 662 -63.71 23.72 57.48
N THR A 663 -63.68 22.56 58.15
CA THR A 663 -64.79 21.95 58.93
C THR A 663 -64.50 20.49 59.35
N GLY A 664 -64.76 20.17 60.64
CA GLY A 664 -65.13 18.84 61.17
C GLY A 664 -63.99 17.89 61.55
N ILE A 665 -63.55 17.74 62.81
CA ILE A 665 -64.17 17.06 63.99
C ILE A 665 -63.92 15.52 64.03
N LEU A 666 -63.38 15.06 65.18
CA LEU A 666 -63.23 13.68 65.77
C LEU A 666 -61.95 12.88 65.39
N THR A 667 -60.90 12.83 66.24
CA THR A 667 -60.62 12.04 67.48
C THR A 667 -60.05 10.63 67.27
N ASN A 668 -59.10 10.27 68.17
CA ASN A 668 -58.41 9.00 68.46
C ASN A 668 -57.03 8.85 67.79
N GLU A 669 -55.92 9.05 68.50
CA GLU A 669 -55.27 8.20 69.53
C GLU A 669 -54.50 6.98 68.97
N SER A 670 -53.19 6.96 69.29
CA SER A 670 -52.29 5.79 69.50
C SER A 670 -52.16 4.77 68.35
N PHE A 671 -51.04 4.70 67.65
CA PHE A 671 -49.76 4.06 68.02
C PHE A 671 -48.77 4.20 66.86
#